data_AF-A6U7W0-F1
#
_entry.id   AF-A6U7W0-F1
#
_cell.length_a   1.000
_cell.length_b   1.000
_cell.length_c   1.000
_cell.angle_alpha   90.00
_cell.angle_beta   90.00
_cell.angle_gamma   90.00
#
_symmetry.space_group_name_H-M   'P 1'
#
loop_
_entity.id
_entity.type
_entity.pdbx_description
1 polymer ?
#
loop_
_entity_poly.entity_id
_entity_poly.type
_entity_poly.pdbx_seq_one_letter_code
_entity_poly.pdbx_strand_id
1 'polypeptide(L)'
;MEEATQTFDAAGELIKQVQSNDDGSRQTDTFDVAKKQSWAQQTDVNDKAGALTQRSYLNDDKTRVTTFYDVAKAKPWSSAVQYFDAAGKMTKQVQTNDDGSKQTDTFDVAKKQSWAQQTDLNDKAGALTQRSYLNDDKTRTTTLYDPAKAKSWSTVTQYFDAAGKLSKQEQVNDNGTKVTDWFDLTDAQTWDRQTYFYDKAGVRTQRSWVYDDKTKTNIYYDTTKTKGYSSLTQYLDVAGKLTRQDEVKDDGTRRIDWYDVPKAQTWTQQTDLFDKAGARTQRSFLYDDGSKSNTFYDVAKRQAYSSLTDYLDKAGKLTKRHQTLDNGTKQTDWFDIAKTQAWTQQTYSYDAAGATTKKTWLNDNGTKNIIFYDVAKAKTYSSLTQYLDAAGKLTKQVQINDNGTKQTDWYDLADTKAWWQQTDWNDASGALTQRSYLDDSKTRVTTKYDPGKTQKWTTIVQNFDAAGKMTTQVQSNDDGSKETTTYDVANAEKWSQLSDVTDTAGKLVERSQLNDDKSRTIITDDPSGAHRTTKHFNAAGQLVESSDLSGGVLKTTYYDFDNSKSWAHWTHGLMIPRPLAPLTFQSTTWDNGKVTSGKPPVLLDLNGDDHIDLRPFNPLATNGPAFDWDGDGTRDATAWFGPEDGILAIDLAANGASGSDGLIDQERELAFASWAEGGGVASDMEGLRLVFDTNRDNALDAQDARWNEFRVWQDHNQNGVTDTGELMTMSEAGIRLVNLLPSTDGAKAFDDGSVITGTSSMTMTDGTTRLVADTTLAFRPSSLNQVA
;
A
#
# COMPACT_ATOMS: atom_id res chain seq x y z
N MET A 1 -56.96 78.40 -63.54
CA MET A 1 -56.07 78.83 -64.63
C MET A 1 -56.61 80.18 -65.07
N GLU A 2 -55.84 81.25 -64.88
CA GLU A 2 -56.36 82.62 -64.98
C GLU A 2 -56.13 83.19 -66.38
N GLU A 3 -54.97 82.92 -67.00
CA GLU A 3 -54.64 83.34 -68.38
C GLU A 3 -53.46 82.53 -68.93
N ALA A 4 -53.45 82.23 -70.24
CA ALA A 4 -52.29 81.64 -70.93
C ALA A 4 -51.96 82.44 -72.20
N THR A 5 -50.74 82.97 -72.29
CA THR A 5 -50.24 83.74 -73.43
C THR A 5 -49.23 82.92 -74.21
N GLN A 6 -49.46 82.73 -75.51
CA GLN A 6 -48.55 82.02 -76.42
C GLN A 6 -47.88 83.01 -77.39
N THR A 7 -46.61 82.78 -77.70
CA THR A 7 -45.80 83.57 -78.64
C THR A 7 -45.20 82.62 -79.68
N PHE A 8 -45.41 82.93 -80.94
CA PHE A 8 -44.95 82.16 -82.09
C PHE A 8 -43.84 82.91 -82.84
N ASP A 9 -42.96 82.20 -83.53
CA ASP A 9 -42.01 82.81 -84.46
C ASP A 9 -42.66 83.17 -85.81
N ALA A 10 -41.85 83.68 -86.75
CA ALA A 10 -42.31 84.06 -88.09
C ALA A 10 -42.75 82.86 -88.96
N ALA A 11 -42.39 81.63 -88.59
CA ALA A 11 -42.81 80.39 -89.25
C ALA A 11 -44.08 79.79 -88.61
N GLY A 12 -44.58 80.39 -87.52
CA GLY A 12 -45.76 79.93 -86.79
C GLY A 12 -45.48 78.84 -85.75
N GLU A 13 -44.21 78.59 -85.41
CA GLU A 13 -43.83 77.62 -84.39
C GLU A 13 -43.84 78.27 -83.00
N LEU A 14 -44.36 77.56 -81.98
CA LEU A 14 -44.50 78.08 -80.62
C LEU A 14 -43.10 78.22 -79.99
N ILE A 15 -42.69 79.45 -79.66
CA ILE A 15 -41.38 79.74 -79.06
C ILE A 15 -41.46 80.06 -77.57
N LYS A 16 -42.62 80.51 -77.08
CA LYS A 16 -42.83 80.80 -75.66
C LYS A 16 -44.30 80.68 -75.28
N GLN A 17 -44.57 80.07 -74.13
CA GLN A 17 -45.89 80.05 -73.50
C GLN A 17 -45.75 80.51 -72.05
N VAL A 18 -46.63 81.41 -71.62
CA VAL A 18 -46.73 81.89 -70.25
C VAL A 18 -48.11 81.51 -69.73
N GLN A 19 -48.17 80.87 -68.57
CA GLN A 19 -49.41 80.54 -67.88
C GLN A 19 -49.40 81.16 -66.48
N SER A 20 -50.46 81.90 -66.14
CA SER A 20 -50.71 82.43 -64.81
C SER A 20 -51.75 81.55 -64.09
N ASN A 21 -51.44 81.15 -62.86
CA ASN A 21 -52.27 80.28 -62.05
C ASN A 21 -53.01 81.07 -60.97
N ASP A 22 -54.15 80.55 -60.51
CA ASP A 22 -55.08 81.25 -59.59
C ASP A 22 -54.47 81.49 -58.19
N ASP A 23 -53.36 80.83 -57.86
CA ASP A 23 -52.58 81.03 -56.63
C ASP A 23 -51.55 82.17 -56.76
N GLY A 24 -51.53 82.86 -57.90
CA GLY A 24 -50.58 83.91 -58.25
C GLY A 24 -49.23 83.41 -58.78
N SER A 25 -49.01 82.09 -58.85
CA SER A 25 -47.80 81.52 -59.47
C SER A 25 -47.84 81.64 -61.00
N ARG A 26 -46.66 81.65 -61.63
CA ARG A 26 -46.53 81.78 -63.09
C ARG A 26 -45.60 80.72 -63.64
N GLN A 27 -46.03 80.01 -64.66
CA GLN A 27 -45.20 79.09 -65.45
C GLN A 27 -44.84 79.72 -66.79
N THR A 28 -43.58 79.61 -67.22
CA THR A 28 -43.09 80.08 -68.52
C THR A 28 -42.36 78.95 -69.22
N ASP A 29 -42.93 78.42 -70.28
CA ASP A 29 -42.32 77.46 -71.20
C ASP A 29 -41.66 78.21 -72.36
N THR A 30 -40.41 77.89 -72.69
CA THR A 30 -39.64 78.45 -73.81
C THR A 30 -39.14 77.30 -74.66
N PHE A 31 -39.35 77.36 -75.97
CA PHE A 31 -39.02 76.27 -76.89
C PHE A 31 -37.86 76.69 -77.80
N ASP A 32 -36.82 75.85 -77.91
CA ASP A 32 -35.70 76.09 -78.81
C ASP A 32 -35.97 75.48 -80.20
N VAL A 33 -36.87 76.13 -80.92
CA VAL A 33 -37.25 75.72 -82.28
C VAL A 33 -36.04 75.77 -83.25
N ALA A 34 -35.07 76.65 -82.98
CA ALA A 34 -33.88 76.84 -83.81
C ALA A 34 -32.73 75.85 -83.54
N LYS A 35 -32.86 74.97 -82.53
CA LYS A 35 -31.85 73.97 -82.12
C LYS A 35 -30.46 74.57 -81.87
N LYS A 36 -30.42 75.75 -81.23
CA LYS A 36 -29.16 76.45 -80.87
C LYS A 36 -28.69 76.11 -79.46
N GLN A 37 -29.59 75.63 -78.63
CA GLN A 37 -29.36 75.18 -77.28
C GLN A 37 -29.24 73.65 -77.27
N SER A 38 -28.79 73.11 -76.14
CA SER A 38 -28.77 71.66 -75.91
C SER A 38 -30.12 71.10 -75.44
N TRP A 39 -31.15 71.95 -75.38
CA TRP A 39 -32.47 71.63 -74.86
C TRP A 39 -33.57 72.06 -75.82
N ALA A 40 -34.64 71.28 -75.89
CA ALA A 40 -35.80 71.53 -76.73
C ALA A 40 -36.83 72.44 -76.03
N GLN A 41 -36.97 72.33 -74.70
CA GLN A 41 -37.87 73.16 -73.89
C GLN A 41 -37.25 73.52 -72.53
N GLN A 42 -37.37 74.78 -72.13
CA GLN A 42 -37.12 75.25 -70.77
C GLN A 42 -38.44 75.70 -70.11
N THR A 43 -38.73 75.22 -68.92
CA THR A 43 -39.90 75.59 -68.11
C THR A 43 -39.44 76.27 -66.82
N ASP A 44 -39.80 77.53 -66.62
CA ASP A 44 -39.57 78.27 -65.37
C ASP A 44 -40.90 78.44 -64.61
N VAL A 45 -40.92 78.12 -63.32
CA VAL A 45 -42.07 78.38 -62.43
C VAL A 45 -41.65 79.39 -61.38
N ASN A 46 -42.43 80.47 -61.26
CA ASN A 46 -42.23 81.55 -60.33
C ASN A 46 -43.37 81.59 -59.30
N ASP A 47 -43.05 81.94 -58.05
CA ASP A 47 -44.07 82.22 -57.04
C ASP A 47 -44.80 83.55 -57.31
N LYS A 48 -45.79 83.87 -56.47
CA LYS A 48 -46.56 85.13 -56.53
C LYS A 48 -45.72 86.40 -56.40
N ALA A 49 -44.51 86.31 -55.83
CA ALA A 49 -43.57 87.43 -55.70
C ALA A 49 -42.61 87.52 -56.90
N GLY A 50 -42.73 86.59 -57.87
CA GLY A 50 -41.89 86.51 -59.06
C GLY A 50 -40.58 85.76 -58.86
N ALA A 51 -40.33 85.19 -57.67
CA ALA A 51 -39.10 84.43 -57.43
C ALA A 51 -39.17 83.04 -58.07
N LEU A 52 -38.08 82.59 -58.69
CA LEU A 52 -38.00 81.30 -59.38
C LEU A 52 -37.99 80.17 -58.34
N THR A 53 -39.01 79.31 -58.35
CA THR A 53 -39.15 78.16 -57.45
C THR A 53 -38.84 76.83 -58.13
N GLN A 54 -38.97 76.77 -59.45
CA GLN A 54 -38.61 75.59 -60.25
C GLN A 54 -38.12 75.99 -61.64
N ARG A 55 -37.11 75.29 -62.16
CA ARG A 55 -36.65 75.37 -63.54
C ARG A 55 -36.44 73.99 -64.11
N SER A 56 -37.05 73.66 -65.24
CA SER A 56 -36.85 72.38 -65.93
C SER A 56 -36.31 72.59 -67.34
N TYR A 57 -35.41 71.73 -67.78
CA TYR A 57 -34.96 71.60 -69.16
C TYR A 57 -35.33 70.22 -69.68
N LEU A 58 -36.06 70.14 -70.79
CA LEU A 58 -36.22 68.93 -71.59
C LEU A 58 -35.19 68.99 -72.71
N ASN A 59 -34.21 68.10 -72.65
CA ASN A 59 -33.10 68.05 -73.60
C ASN A 59 -33.53 67.45 -74.95
N ASP A 60 -32.75 67.70 -76.00
CA ASP A 60 -33.03 67.17 -77.35
C ASP A 60 -33.05 65.63 -77.41
N ASP A 61 -32.31 64.97 -76.53
CA ASP A 61 -32.29 63.51 -76.37
C ASP A 61 -33.46 62.96 -75.53
N LYS A 62 -34.44 63.82 -75.20
CA LYS A 62 -35.60 63.56 -74.34
C LYS A 62 -35.29 63.35 -72.86
N THR A 63 -34.04 63.49 -72.42
CA THR A 63 -33.73 63.53 -70.98
C THR A 63 -34.25 64.82 -70.37
N ARG A 64 -34.50 64.84 -69.07
CA ARG A 64 -35.00 66.04 -68.37
C ARG A 64 -34.17 66.36 -67.16
N VAL A 65 -33.88 67.64 -66.93
CA VAL A 65 -33.25 68.14 -65.70
C VAL A 65 -34.17 69.17 -65.05
N THR A 66 -34.51 69.00 -63.78
CA THR A 66 -35.39 69.91 -63.03
C THR A 66 -34.70 70.38 -61.76
N THR A 67 -34.52 71.69 -61.59
CA THR A 67 -34.04 72.34 -60.38
C THR A 67 -35.22 72.93 -59.60
N PHE A 68 -35.32 72.59 -58.33
CA PHE A 68 -36.21 73.23 -57.36
C PHE A 68 -35.42 74.18 -56.47
N TYR A 69 -36.01 75.30 -56.09
CA TYR A 69 -35.42 76.30 -55.19
C TYR A 69 -36.35 76.52 -54.00
N ASP A 70 -35.82 76.41 -52.79
CA ASP A 70 -36.57 76.73 -51.57
C ASP A 70 -36.40 78.20 -51.21
N VAL A 71 -37.08 79.07 -51.97
CA VAL A 71 -37.02 80.52 -51.74
C VAL A 71 -37.60 80.90 -50.37
N ALA A 72 -38.55 80.11 -49.85
CA ALA A 72 -39.22 80.35 -48.57
C ALA A 72 -38.42 79.86 -47.35
N LYS A 73 -37.32 79.11 -47.55
CA LYS A 73 -36.53 78.46 -46.49
C LYS A 73 -37.38 77.57 -45.57
N ALA A 74 -38.35 76.89 -46.15
CA ALA A 74 -39.26 75.99 -45.43
C ALA A 74 -38.74 74.54 -45.36
N LYS A 75 -37.71 74.22 -46.11
CA LYS A 75 -37.05 72.92 -46.22
C LYS A 75 -35.63 73.03 -45.63
N PRO A 76 -35.00 71.90 -45.25
CA PRO A 76 -33.60 71.90 -44.79
C PRO A 76 -32.57 72.07 -45.93
N TRP A 77 -33.03 72.45 -47.13
CA TRP A 77 -32.21 72.57 -48.32
C TRP A 77 -32.60 73.77 -49.16
N SER A 78 -31.60 74.37 -49.81
CA SER A 78 -31.75 75.58 -50.61
C SER A 78 -32.13 75.29 -52.07
N SER A 79 -31.67 74.15 -52.60
CA SER A 79 -32.05 73.68 -53.93
C SER A 79 -31.94 72.17 -54.11
N ALA A 80 -32.70 71.60 -55.04
CA ALA A 80 -32.62 70.20 -55.44
C ALA A 80 -32.68 70.07 -56.96
N VAL A 81 -31.66 69.46 -57.58
CA VAL A 81 -31.57 69.22 -59.03
C VAL A 81 -31.83 67.75 -59.33
N GLN A 82 -32.87 67.43 -60.08
CA GLN A 82 -33.26 66.08 -60.48
C GLN A 82 -32.99 65.85 -61.96
N TYR A 83 -32.43 64.69 -62.30
CA TYR A 83 -32.12 64.25 -63.66
C TYR A 83 -32.97 63.03 -64.00
N PHE A 84 -33.57 63.01 -65.18
CA PHE A 84 -34.42 61.94 -65.67
C PHE A 84 -33.94 61.43 -67.02
N ASP A 85 -34.05 60.13 -67.26
CA ASP A 85 -33.81 59.52 -68.56
C ASP A 85 -34.94 59.84 -69.57
N ALA A 86 -34.76 59.41 -70.83
CA ALA A 86 -35.75 59.59 -71.90
C ALA A 86 -37.09 58.86 -71.64
N ALA A 87 -37.15 57.92 -70.69
CA ALA A 87 -38.36 57.22 -70.27
C ALA A 87 -39.04 57.91 -69.06
N GLY A 88 -38.49 59.03 -68.58
CA GLY A 88 -39.01 59.79 -67.44
C GLY A 88 -38.66 59.20 -66.07
N LYS A 89 -37.73 58.25 -65.98
CA LYS A 89 -37.26 57.70 -64.70
C LYS A 89 -36.10 58.54 -64.17
N MET A 90 -36.11 58.82 -62.86
CA MET A 90 -35.05 59.61 -62.22
C MET A 90 -33.75 58.81 -62.16
N THR A 91 -32.66 59.37 -62.68
CA THR A 91 -31.32 58.76 -62.71
C THR A 91 -30.39 59.38 -61.65
N LYS A 92 -30.63 60.64 -61.27
CA LYS A 92 -29.82 61.35 -60.27
C LYS A 92 -30.62 62.47 -59.60
N GLN A 93 -30.36 62.74 -58.32
CA GLN A 93 -30.79 63.95 -57.63
C GLN A 93 -29.60 64.55 -56.87
N VAL A 94 -29.42 65.87 -56.95
CA VAL A 94 -28.41 66.62 -56.20
C VAL A 94 -29.12 67.68 -55.36
N GLN A 95 -29.20 67.46 -54.06
CA GLN A 95 -29.72 68.40 -53.08
C GLN A 95 -28.57 69.22 -52.47
N THR A 96 -28.71 70.54 -52.43
CA THR A 96 -27.78 71.44 -51.73
C THR A 96 -28.47 71.95 -50.48
N ASN A 97 -27.93 71.58 -49.31
CA ASN A 97 -28.47 71.95 -48.01
C ASN A 97 -28.18 73.43 -47.69
N ASP A 98 -28.88 73.99 -46.70
CA ASP A 98 -28.73 75.41 -46.32
C ASP A 98 -27.34 75.76 -45.78
N ASP A 99 -26.61 74.78 -45.24
CA ASP A 99 -25.24 74.94 -44.75
C ASP A 99 -24.17 74.81 -45.86
N GLY A 100 -24.61 74.61 -47.12
CA GLY A 100 -23.76 74.41 -48.28
C GLY A 100 -23.29 72.97 -48.51
N SER A 101 -23.60 72.03 -47.61
CA SER A 101 -23.37 70.60 -47.84
C SER A 101 -24.27 70.06 -48.96
N LYS A 102 -23.88 68.94 -49.57
CA LYS A 102 -24.61 68.36 -50.71
C LYS A 102 -24.93 66.89 -50.48
N GLN A 103 -26.12 66.48 -50.90
CA GLN A 103 -26.52 65.09 -51.03
C GLN A 103 -26.72 64.77 -52.50
N THR A 104 -26.06 63.72 -53.01
CA THR A 104 -26.22 63.23 -54.38
C THR A 104 -26.76 61.80 -54.34
N ASP A 105 -28.01 61.62 -54.74
CA ASP A 105 -28.62 60.32 -54.97
C ASP A 105 -28.47 59.94 -56.44
N THR A 106 -27.99 58.74 -56.74
CA THR A 106 -27.83 58.17 -58.09
C THR A 106 -28.59 56.86 -58.14
N PHE A 107 -29.45 56.68 -59.14
CA PHE A 107 -30.32 55.51 -59.27
C PHE A 107 -29.87 54.64 -60.43
N ASP A 108 -29.67 53.34 -60.20
CA ASP A 108 -29.37 52.40 -61.27
C ASP A 108 -30.65 51.93 -61.98
N VAL A 109 -31.18 52.83 -62.79
CA VAL A 109 -32.41 52.57 -63.57
C VAL A 109 -32.21 51.42 -64.57
N ALA A 110 -30.97 51.18 -65.01
CA ALA A 110 -30.63 50.18 -66.02
C ALA A 110 -30.29 48.79 -65.44
N LYS A 111 -30.21 48.64 -64.10
CA LYS A 111 -29.84 47.39 -63.40
C LYS A 111 -28.50 46.81 -63.87
N LYS A 112 -27.49 47.67 -64.04
CA LYS A 112 -26.13 47.27 -64.42
C LYS A 112 -25.18 47.13 -63.22
N GLN A 113 -25.57 47.69 -62.08
CA GLN A 113 -24.85 47.65 -60.82
C GLN A 113 -25.48 46.61 -59.90
N SER A 114 -24.80 46.26 -58.81
CA SER A 114 -25.37 45.42 -57.75
C SER A 114 -26.23 46.21 -56.76
N TRP A 115 -26.44 47.50 -57.01
CA TRP A 115 -27.16 48.42 -56.15
C TRP A 115 -28.22 49.19 -56.94
N ALA A 116 -29.34 49.45 -56.28
CA ALA A 116 -30.46 50.21 -56.83
C ALA A 116 -30.27 51.72 -56.68
N GLN A 117 -29.63 52.16 -55.58
CA GLN A 117 -29.35 53.57 -55.30
C GLN A 117 -27.99 53.75 -54.60
N GLN A 118 -27.23 54.76 -55.03
CA GLN A 118 -26.05 55.28 -54.33
C GLN A 118 -26.35 56.69 -53.81
N THR A 119 -26.08 56.96 -52.54
CA THR A 119 -26.21 58.28 -51.90
C THR A 119 -24.86 58.76 -51.39
N ASP A 120 -24.35 59.87 -51.93
CA ASP A 120 -23.12 60.54 -51.49
C ASP A 120 -23.48 61.82 -50.71
N LEU A 121 -22.93 62.00 -49.49
CA LEU A 121 -22.98 63.25 -48.75
C LEU A 121 -21.60 63.92 -48.77
N ASN A 122 -21.57 65.19 -49.15
CA ASN A 122 -20.38 66.01 -49.19
C ASN A 122 -20.53 67.20 -48.23
N ASP A 123 -19.44 67.56 -47.56
CA ASP A 123 -19.40 68.81 -46.79
C ASP A 123 -19.43 70.06 -47.69
N LYS A 124 -19.49 71.24 -47.09
CA LYS A 124 -19.50 72.53 -47.81
C LYS A 124 -18.23 72.78 -48.65
N ALA A 125 -17.11 72.11 -48.34
CA ALA A 125 -15.87 72.19 -49.10
C ALA A 125 -15.84 71.19 -50.28
N GLY A 126 -16.86 70.32 -50.37
CA GLY A 126 -17.00 69.30 -51.40
C GLY A 126 -16.37 67.96 -51.03
N ALA A 127 -15.78 67.79 -49.84
CA ALA A 127 -15.21 66.53 -49.41
C ALA A 127 -16.31 65.51 -49.07
N LEU A 128 -16.16 64.27 -49.51
CA LEU A 128 -17.10 63.19 -49.22
C LEU A 128 -17.04 62.82 -47.73
N THR A 129 -18.16 62.87 -47.02
CA THR A 129 -18.29 62.52 -45.60
C THR A 129 -19.06 61.23 -45.38
N GLN A 130 -19.94 60.85 -46.32
CA GLN A 130 -20.65 59.58 -46.30
C GLN A 130 -20.96 59.11 -47.72
N ARG A 131 -20.90 57.80 -47.93
CA ARG A 131 -21.42 57.11 -49.13
C ARG A 131 -22.26 55.93 -48.71
N SER A 132 -23.47 55.82 -49.24
CA SER A 132 -24.37 54.68 -48.97
C SER A 132 -24.80 54.01 -50.27
N TYR A 133 -24.87 52.69 -50.29
CA TYR A 133 -25.45 51.89 -51.36
C TYR A 133 -26.66 51.16 -50.81
N LEU A 134 -27.82 51.34 -51.42
CA LEU A 134 -28.99 50.47 -51.25
C LEU A 134 -28.91 49.39 -52.32
N ASN A 135 -28.61 48.16 -51.91
CA ASN A 135 -28.40 47.04 -52.80
C ASN A 135 -29.74 46.52 -53.36
N ASP A 136 -29.69 45.77 -54.45
CA ASP A 136 -30.89 45.23 -55.10
C ASP A 136 -31.69 44.25 -54.20
N ASP A 137 -31.01 43.60 -53.25
CA ASP A 137 -31.60 42.72 -52.24
C ASP A 137 -32.16 43.49 -51.02
N LYS A 138 -32.20 44.83 -51.09
CA LYS A 138 -32.62 45.77 -50.05
C LYS A 138 -31.65 45.89 -48.86
N THR A 139 -30.51 45.20 -48.87
CA THR A 139 -29.44 45.45 -47.89
C THR A 139 -28.82 46.83 -48.14
N ARG A 140 -28.15 47.39 -47.13
CA ARG A 140 -27.51 48.70 -47.26
C ARG A 140 -26.07 48.67 -46.78
N THR A 141 -25.16 49.24 -47.56
CA THR A 141 -23.76 49.45 -47.15
C THR A 141 -23.48 50.94 -47.04
N THR A 142 -23.00 51.42 -45.88
CA THR A 142 -22.71 52.84 -45.64
C THR A 142 -21.26 53.01 -45.20
N THR A 143 -20.46 53.78 -45.94
CA THR A 143 -19.12 54.20 -45.54
C THR A 143 -19.15 55.65 -45.07
N LEU A 144 -18.71 55.89 -43.84
CA LEU A 144 -18.42 57.20 -43.27
C LEU A 144 -16.95 57.53 -43.48
N TYR A 145 -16.67 58.78 -43.81
CA TYR A 145 -15.33 59.32 -44.02
C TYR A 145 -15.08 60.48 -43.07
N ASP A 146 -13.87 60.57 -42.53
CA ASP A 146 -13.44 61.70 -41.71
C ASP A 146 -12.37 62.54 -42.44
N PRO A 147 -12.74 63.31 -43.47
CA PRO A 147 -11.79 64.16 -44.20
C PRO A 147 -11.17 65.24 -43.32
N ALA A 148 -11.83 65.62 -42.22
CA ALA A 148 -11.36 66.62 -41.26
C ALA A 148 -10.38 66.07 -40.22
N LYS A 149 -10.20 64.73 -40.13
CA LYS A 149 -9.39 64.05 -39.11
C LYS A 149 -9.77 64.44 -37.67
N ALA A 150 -11.07 64.59 -37.44
CA ALA A 150 -11.63 64.92 -36.13
C ALA A 150 -11.89 63.69 -35.24
N LYS A 151 -11.84 62.48 -35.82
CA LYS A 151 -12.00 61.18 -35.16
C LYS A 151 -10.65 60.47 -35.09
N SER A 152 -10.60 59.34 -34.40
CA SER A 152 -9.43 58.45 -34.37
C SER A 152 -9.40 57.47 -35.55
N TRP A 153 -10.39 57.57 -36.43
CA TRP A 153 -10.59 56.72 -37.59
C TRP A 153 -10.73 57.54 -38.85
N SER A 154 -10.25 56.97 -39.94
CA SER A 154 -10.32 57.56 -41.29
C SER A 154 -11.59 57.15 -42.02
N THR A 155 -12.01 55.88 -41.86
CA THR A 155 -13.26 55.36 -42.44
C THR A 155 -13.96 54.36 -41.52
N VAL A 156 -15.28 54.33 -41.59
CA VAL A 156 -16.14 53.29 -40.98
C VAL A 156 -17.14 52.82 -42.01
N THR A 157 -17.09 51.56 -42.41
CA THR A 157 -18.05 50.93 -43.33
C THR A 157 -19.00 50.02 -42.56
N GLN A 158 -20.30 50.25 -42.68
CA GLN A 158 -21.38 49.55 -41.99
C GLN A 158 -22.23 48.80 -43.00
N TYR A 159 -22.59 47.55 -42.68
CA TYR A 159 -23.41 46.69 -43.52
C TYR A 159 -24.70 46.37 -42.78
N PHE A 160 -25.83 46.71 -43.37
CA PHE A 160 -27.17 46.54 -42.81
C PHE A 160 -27.95 45.48 -43.59
N ASP A 161 -28.73 44.67 -42.89
CA ASP A 161 -29.69 43.77 -43.51
C ASP A 161 -30.87 44.54 -44.16
N ALA A 162 -31.78 43.81 -44.82
CA ALA A 162 -32.96 44.39 -45.45
C ALA A 162 -33.96 45.04 -44.46
N ALA A 163 -33.84 44.76 -43.16
CA ALA A 163 -34.63 45.37 -42.10
C ALA A 163 -33.93 46.60 -41.45
N GLY A 164 -32.72 46.94 -41.91
CA GLY A 164 -31.93 48.06 -41.40
C GLY A 164 -31.13 47.75 -40.13
N LYS A 165 -30.98 46.48 -39.73
CA LYS A 165 -30.13 46.07 -38.60
C LYS A 165 -28.67 45.90 -39.03
N LEU A 166 -27.74 46.35 -38.19
CA LEU A 166 -26.29 46.29 -38.46
C LEU A 166 -25.76 44.85 -38.33
N SER A 167 -25.27 44.26 -39.42
CA SER A 167 -24.72 42.90 -39.47
C SER A 167 -23.19 42.86 -39.40
N LYS A 168 -22.52 43.90 -39.90
CA LYS A 168 -21.06 44.00 -39.92
C LYS A 168 -20.62 45.47 -39.89
N GLN A 169 -19.48 45.75 -39.25
CA GLN A 169 -18.83 47.05 -39.29
C GLN A 169 -17.32 46.88 -39.52
N GLU A 170 -16.72 47.71 -40.37
CA GLU A 170 -15.29 47.75 -40.64
C GLU A 170 -14.76 49.16 -40.41
N GLN A 171 -13.88 49.34 -39.44
CA GLN A 171 -13.25 50.62 -39.12
C GLN A 171 -11.77 50.59 -39.49
N VAL A 172 -11.29 51.64 -40.18
CA VAL A 172 -9.87 51.87 -40.45
C VAL A 172 -9.42 53.08 -39.64
N ASN A 173 -8.51 52.86 -38.71
CA ASN A 173 -7.97 53.90 -37.84
C ASN A 173 -6.95 54.77 -38.58
N ASP A 174 -6.70 55.99 -38.11
CA ASP A 174 -5.74 56.92 -38.77
C ASP A 174 -4.31 56.38 -38.82
N ASN A 175 -3.96 55.50 -37.88
CA ASN A 175 -2.65 54.81 -37.84
C ASN A 175 -2.56 53.60 -38.81
N GLY A 176 -3.59 53.37 -39.62
CA GLY A 176 -3.68 52.26 -40.59
C GLY A 176 -4.14 50.92 -40.01
N THR A 177 -4.39 50.82 -38.70
CA THR A 177 -4.95 49.60 -38.10
C THR A 177 -6.42 49.44 -38.47
N LYS A 178 -6.91 48.19 -38.53
CA LYS A 178 -8.30 47.90 -38.89
C LYS A 178 -9.00 47.12 -37.78
N VAL A 179 -10.27 47.43 -37.53
CA VAL A 179 -11.17 46.67 -36.66
C VAL A 179 -12.36 46.19 -37.49
N THR A 180 -12.80 44.96 -37.30
CA THR A 180 -13.99 44.42 -37.96
C THR A 180 -14.89 43.74 -36.95
N ASP A 181 -16.12 44.20 -36.85
CA ASP A 181 -17.18 43.64 -36.02
C ASP A 181 -18.19 42.88 -36.89
N TRP A 182 -18.64 41.72 -36.42
CA TRP A 182 -19.79 40.98 -36.93
C TRP A 182 -20.81 40.83 -35.82
N PHE A 183 -22.08 41.00 -36.15
CA PHE A 183 -23.21 40.89 -35.23
C PHE A 183 -24.08 39.71 -35.66
N ASP A 184 -24.41 38.81 -34.74
CA ASP A 184 -25.40 37.78 -35.03
C ASP A 184 -26.80 38.38 -34.92
N LEU A 185 -27.50 38.44 -36.05
CA LEU A 185 -28.84 39.00 -36.13
C LEU A 185 -29.95 37.95 -35.99
N THR A 186 -29.57 36.67 -36.03
CA THR A 186 -30.48 35.51 -36.12
C THR A 186 -30.42 34.60 -34.90
N ASP A 187 -29.52 34.90 -33.95
CA ASP A 187 -29.19 34.03 -32.81
C ASP A 187 -28.84 32.60 -33.26
N ALA A 188 -28.17 32.48 -34.41
CA ALA A 188 -27.77 31.22 -35.01
C ALA A 188 -26.39 30.75 -34.53
N GLN A 189 -25.60 31.65 -33.98
CA GLN A 189 -24.31 31.44 -33.35
C GLN A 189 -24.48 31.41 -31.83
N THR A 190 -23.44 30.97 -31.13
CA THR A 190 -23.39 31.07 -29.65
C THR A 190 -22.95 32.46 -29.18
N TRP A 191 -22.71 33.40 -30.10
CA TRP A 191 -22.13 34.70 -29.83
C TRP A 191 -22.97 35.81 -30.44
N ASP A 192 -23.09 36.94 -29.74
CA ASP A 192 -23.82 38.12 -30.21
C ASP A 192 -22.92 39.03 -31.05
N ARG A 193 -21.61 39.06 -30.74
CA ARG A 193 -20.62 39.85 -31.47
C ARG A 193 -19.25 39.18 -31.55
N GLN A 194 -18.68 39.17 -32.75
CA GLN A 194 -17.28 38.82 -33.02
C GLN A 194 -16.51 40.06 -33.50
N THR A 195 -15.31 40.29 -32.96
CA THR A 195 -14.44 41.42 -33.34
C THR A 195 -13.04 40.94 -33.69
N TYR A 196 -12.52 41.33 -34.86
CA TYR A 196 -11.14 41.11 -35.27
C TYR A 196 -10.36 42.43 -35.35
N PHE A 197 -9.13 42.41 -34.84
CA PHE A 197 -8.20 43.54 -34.88
C PHE A 197 -7.00 43.19 -35.75
N TYR A 198 -6.59 44.15 -36.57
CA TYR A 198 -5.50 44.01 -37.53
C TYR A 198 -4.50 45.15 -37.37
N ASP A 199 -3.22 44.82 -37.53
CA ASP A 199 -2.18 45.83 -37.67
C ASP A 199 -2.24 46.52 -39.05
N LYS A 200 -1.35 47.49 -39.26
CA LYS A 200 -1.24 48.24 -40.53
C LYS A 200 -0.85 47.38 -41.74
N ALA A 201 -0.31 46.18 -41.53
CA ALA A 201 0.06 45.24 -42.58
C ALA A 201 -1.09 44.26 -42.89
N GLY A 202 -2.22 44.37 -42.20
CA GLY A 202 -3.36 43.47 -42.34
C GLY A 202 -3.19 42.14 -41.60
N VAL A 203 -2.20 42.02 -40.71
CA VAL A 203 -2.00 40.83 -39.89
C VAL A 203 -2.90 40.93 -38.66
N ARG A 204 -3.61 39.85 -38.35
CA ARG A 204 -4.56 39.81 -37.22
C ARG A 204 -3.80 39.75 -35.89
N THR A 205 -4.01 40.74 -35.04
CA THR A 205 -3.36 40.87 -33.72
C THR A 205 -4.26 40.43 -32.57
N GLN A 206 -5.59 40.49 -32.74
CA GLN A 206 -6.54 40.06 -31.73
C GLN A 206 -7.85 39.53 -32.35
N ARG A 207 -8.47 38.57 -31.66
CA ARG A 207 -9.87 38.18 -31.85
C ARG A 207 -10.62 38.33 -30.54
N SER A 208 -11.87 38.77 -30.60
CA SER A 208 -12.76 38.88 -29.45
C SER A 208 -14.13 38.32 -29.79
N TRP A 209 -14.75 37.64 -28.83
CA TRP A 209 -16.13 37.22 -28.88
C TRP A 209 -16.84 37.71 -27.63
N VAL A 210 -18.05 38.22 -27.82
CA VAL A 210 -19.04 38.41 -26.76
C VAL A 210 -20.12 37.35 -27.00
N TYR A 211 -20.38 36.53 -25.98
CA TYR A 211 -21.35 35.45 -26.06
C TYR A 211 -22.75 35.95 -25.69
N ASP A 212 -23.78 35.17 -26.01
CA ASP A 212 -25.18 35.57 -25.75
C ASP A 212 -25.43 35.80 -24.25
N ASP A 213 -24.76 35.02 -23.40
CA ASP A 213 -24.73 35.13 -21.93
C ASP A 213 -23.91 36.31 -21.40
N LYS A 214 -23.34 37.13 -22.30
CA LYS A 214 -22.50 38.31 -22.05
C LYS A 214 -21.10 38.01 -21.50
N THR A 215 -20.69 36.74 -21.43
CA THR A 215 -19.29 36.38 -21.21
C THR A 215 -18.44 36.75 -22.41
N LYS A 216 -17.11 36.80 -22.23
CA LYS A 216 -16.19 37.23 -23.29
C LYS A 216 -15.00 36.30 -23.43
N THR A 217 -14.52 36.14 -24.66
CA THR A 217 -13.24 35.49 -24.94
C THR A 217 -12.38 36.41 -25.80
N ASN A 218 -11.15 36.66 -25.39
CA ASN A 218 -10.16 37.43 -26.14
C ASN A 218 -8.97 36.54 -26.48
N ILE A 219 -8.51 36.56 -27.73
CA ILE A 219 -7.28 35.90 -28.17
C ILE A 219 -6.34 36.97 -28.72
N TYR A 220 -5.15 37.10 -28.14
CA TYR A 220 -4.09 37.99 -28.59
C TYR A 220 -3.00 37.18 -29.30
N TYR A 221 -2.45 37.75 -30.37
CA TYR A 221 -1.34 37.19 -31.13
C TYR A 221 -0.15 38.11 -31.06
N ASP A 222 1.01 37.58 -30.67
CA ASP A 222 2.24 38.34 -30.74
C ASP A 222 2.88 38.17 -32.12
N THR A 223 2.47 39.05 -33.04
CA THR A 223 3.02 39.08 -34.40
C THR A 223 4.47 39.58 -34.44
N THR A 224 4.98 40.13 -33.32
CA THR A 224 6.30 40.76 -33.22
C THR A 224 7.34 39.93 -32.45
N LYS A 225 6.92 38.88 -31.74
CA LYS A 225 7.75 38.07 -30.84
C LYS A 225 8.45 38.88 -29.74
N THR A 226 7.73 39.83 -29.14
CA THR A 226 8.24 40.71 -28.06
C THR A 226 7.61 40.44 -26.70
N LYS A 227 6.56 39.62 -26.62
CA LYS A 227 5.75 39.35 -25.42
C LYS A 227 6.11 38.04 -24.72
N GLY A 228 6.92 37.17 -25.35
CA GLY A 228 7.32 35.86 -24.82
C GLY A 228 6.27 34.75 -25.00
N TYR A 229 5.11 35.11 -25.57
CA TYR A 229 4.07 34.17 -25.99
C TYR A 229 3.75 34.37 -27.46
N SER A 230 3.40 33.28 -28.15
CA SER A 230 2.88 33.32 -29.51
C SER A 230 1.39 33.66 -29.54
N SER A 231 0.64 33.17 -28.53
CA SER A 231 -0.77 33.53 -28.34
C SER A 231 -1.18 33.49 -26.86
N LEU A 232 -2.14 34.34 -26.52
CA LEU A 232 -2.75 34.44 -25.20
C LEU A 232 -4.27 34.48 -25.33
N THR A 233 -4.96 33.50 -24.77
CA THR A 233 -6.43 33.46 -24.72
C THR A 233 -6.91 33.76 -23.31
N GLN A 234 -7.88 34.66 -23.19
CA GLN A 234 -8.50 35.08 -21.93
C GLN A 234 -10.01 34.82 -22.00
N TYR A 235 -10.53 34.16 -20.97
CA TYR A 235 -11.96 33.93 -20.77
C TYR A 235 -12.41 34.81 -19.61
N LEU A 236 -13.46 35.60 -19.83
CA LEU A 236 -13.95 36.59 -18.87
C LEU A 236 -15.43 36.37 -18.59
N ASP A 237 -15.81 36.56 -17.32
CA ASP A 237 -17.22 36.57 -16.91
C ASP A 237 -17.96 37.84 -17.41
N VAL A 238 -19.24 37.92 -17.09
CA VAL A 238 -20.11 39.05 -17.44
C VAL A 238 -19.65 40.39 -16.84
N ALA A 239 -18.89 40.35 -15.73
CA ALA A 239 -18.32 41.53 -15.08
C ALA A 239 -16.92 41.89 -15.62
N GLY A 240 -16.37 41.11 -16.56
CA GLY A 240 -15.04 41.30 -17.12
C GLY A 240 -13.90 40.79 -16.24
N LYS A 241 -14.16 39.90 -15.28
CA LYS A 241 -13.12 39.23 -14.49
C LYS A 241 -12.63 37.98 -15.21
N LEU A 242 -11.32 37.74 -15.16
CA LEU A 242 -10.72 36.52 -15.71
C LEU A 242 -11.20 35.29 -14.95
N THR A 243 -11.72 34.30 -15.68
CA THR A 243 -12.06 32.97 -15.15
C THR A 243 -11.04 31.93 -15.60
N ARG A 244 -10.42 32.14 -16.77
CA ARG A 244 -9.34 31.32 -17.32
C ARG A 244 -8.43 32.12 -18.23
N GLN A 245 -7.15 31.80 -18.22
CA GLN A 245 -6.15 32.31 -19.14
C GLN A 245 -5.31 31.16 -19.70
N ASP A 246 -5.00 31.20 -20.99
CA ASP A 246 -4.33 30.13 -21.73
C ASP A 246 -3.24 30.74 -22.62
N GLU A 247 -1.98 30.54 -22.24
CA GLU A 247 -0.81 31.15 -22.84
C GLU A 247 0.04 30.07 -23.53
N VAL A 248 0.26 30.23 -24.84
CA VAL A 248 1.20 29.40 -25.61
C VAL A 248 2.47 30.19 -25.83
N LYS A 249 3.56 29.76 -25.19
CA LYS A 249 4.85 30.44 -25.23
C LYS A 249 5.54 30.31 -26.58
N ASP A 250 6.48 31.21 -26.86
CA ASP A 250 7.25 31.20 -28.12
C ASP A 250 8.08 29.91 -28.32
N ASP A 251 8.47 29.26 -27.22
CA ASP A 251 9.20 27.99 -27.26
C ASP A 251 8.28 26.77 -27.49
N GLY A 252 6.97 26.95 -27.57
CA GLY A 252 5.96 25.89 -27.73
C GLY A 252 5.43 25.29 -26.42
N THR A 253 5.94 25.71 -25.26
CA THR A 253 5.36 25.32 -23.97
C THR A 253 4.05 26.08 -23.71
N ARG A 254 3.21 25.58 -22.80
CA ARG A 254 1.90 26.17 -22.54
C ARG A 254 1.65 26.32 -21.04
N ARG A 255 1.00 27.43 -20.67
CA ARG A 255 0.55 27.74 -19.30
C ARG A 255 -0.95 27.99 -19.32
N ILE A 256 -1.68 27.37 -18.39
CA ILE A 256 -3.11 27.63 -18.21
C ILE A 256 -3.34 28.03 -16.76
N ASP A 257 -3.97 29.18 -16.55
CA ASP A 257 -4.42 29.65 -15.25
C ASP A 257 -5.95 29.61 -15.18
N TRP A 258 -6.52 29.09 -14.10
CA TRP A 258 -7.94 29.17 -13.76
C TRP A 258 -8.11 29.98 -12.49
N TYR A 259 -9.19 30.76 -12.44
CA TYR A 259 -9.51 31.63 -11.31
C TYR A 259 -10.91 31.30 -10.80
N ASP A 260 -11.03 31.02 -9.50
CA ASP A 260 -12.31 30.76 -8.86
C ASP A 260 -13.01 32.09 -8.49
N VAL A 261 -13.51 32.77 -9.51
CA VAL A 261 -14.23 34.05 -9.34
C VAL A 261 -15.47 33.90 -8.43
N PRO A 262 -16.28 32.81 -8.51
CA PRO A 262 -17.42 32.59 -7.63
C PRO A 262 -17.08 32.22 -6.18
N LYS A 263 -15.82 31.86 -5.87
CA LYS A 263 -15.39 31.32 -4.56
C LYS A 263 -16.12 30.02 -4.20
N ALA A 264 -16.30 29.13 -5.18
CA ALA A 264 -16.94 27.83 -4.98
C ALA A 264 -15.95 26.71 -4.60
N GLN A 265 -14.65 26.95 -4.76
CA GLN A 265 -13.55 26.05 -4.47
C GLN A 265 -12.83 26.51 -3.20
N THR A 266 -11.94 25.67 -2.67
CA THR A 266 -11.04 26.03 -1.57
C THR A 266 -9.80 26.80 -2.04
N TRP A 267 -9.70 27.06 -3.34
CA TRP A 267 -8.56 27.69 -3.99
C TRP A 267 -8.99 28.88 -4.84
N THR A 268 -8.15 29.91 -4.87
CA THR A 268 -8.37 31.14 -5.66
C THR A 268 -7.83 31.00 -7.08
N GLN A 269 -6.72 30.28 -7.26
CA GLN A 269 -6.08 30.08 -8.55
C GLN A 269 -5.51 28.66 -8.68
N GLN A 270 -5.71 28.05 -9.86
CA GLN A 270 -4.97 26.87 -10.31
C GLN A 270 -4.11 27.24 -11.52
N THR A 271 -2.86 26.77 -11.57
CA THR A 271 -1.96 26.94 -12.72
C THR A 271 -1.43 25.59 -13.18
N ASP A 272 -1.63 25.23 -14.44
CA ASP A 272 -1.01 24.05 -15.06
C ASP A 272 0.06 24.50 -16.09
N LEU A 273 1.22 23.86 -16.07
CA LEU A 273 2.29 24.04 -17.05
C LEU A 273 2.46 22.77 -17.88
N PHE A 274 2.70 22.93 -19.17
CA PHE A 274 2.84 21.85 -20.13
C PHE A 274 4.12 22.01 -20.96
N ASP A 275 4.73 20.88 -21.30
CA ASP A 275 5.81 20.84 -22.28
C ASP A 275 5.27 21.02 -23.72
N LYS A 276 6.19 20.99 -24.68
CA LYS A 276 5.89 21.17 -26.12
C LYS A 276 5.08 20.02 -26.72
N ALA A 277 5.09 18.85 -26.09
CA ALA A 277 4.31 17.68 -26.50
C ALA A 277 2.89 17.70 -25.89
N GLY A 278 2.60 18.66 -25.01
CA GLY A 278 1.31 18.78 -24.32
C GLY A 278 1.22 17.94 -23.05
N ALA A 279 2.32 17.36 -22.57
CA ALA A 279 2.33 16.67 -21.29
C ALA A 279 2.48 17.68 -20.14
N ARG A 280 1.70 17.49 -19.07
CA ARG A 280 1.72 18.38 -17.91
C ARG A 280 2.99 18.16 -17.10
N THR A 281 3.77 19.21 -16.91
CA THR A 281 5.03 19.18 -16.14
C THR A 281 4.85 19.70 -14.72
N GLN A 282 3.86 20.58 -14.51
CA GLN A 282 3.55 21.12 -13.19
C GLN A 282 2.06 21.45 -13.06
N ARG A 283 1.54 21.32 -11.84
CA ARG A 283 0.23 21.84 -11.40
C ARG A 283 0.39 22.54 -10.07
N SER A 284 -0.12 23.75 -9.96
CA SER A 284 -0.06 24.56 -8.74
C SER A 284 -1.44 25.04 -8.32
N PHE A 285 -1.69 25.10 -7.01
CA PHE A 285 -2.86 25.73 -6.42
C PHE A 285 -2.44 26.84 -5.46
N LEU A 286 -3.16 27.96 -5.48
CA LEU A 286 -3.15 29.00 -4.44
C LEU A 286 -4.47 28.91 -3.68
N TYR A 287 -4.42 28.54 -2.41
CA TYR A 287 -5.59 28.38 -1.56
C TYR A 287 -6.11 29.73 -1.03
N ASP A 288 -7.35 29.77 -0.57
CA ASP A 288 -7.99 30.99 -0.05
C ASP A 288 -7.29 31.58 1.19
N ASP A 289 -6.61 30.74 1.96
CA ASP A 289 -5.81 31.14 3.13
C ASP A 289 -4.41 31.67 2.77
N GLY A 290 -4.08 31.70 1.48
CA GLY A 290 -2.78 32.11 0.94
C GLY A 290 -1.72 31.01 0.89
N SER A 291 -2.01 29.81 1.41
CA SER A 291 -1.15 28.63 1.26
C SER A 291 -1.11 28.15 -0.20
N LYS A 292 -0.13 27.31 -0.53
CA LYS A 292 0.08 26.84 -1.91
C LYS A 292 0.36 25.35 -1.95
N SER A 293 0.01 24.70 -3.04
CA SER A 293 0.55 23.37 -3.38
C SER A 293 1.12 23.36 -4.79
N ASN A 294 2.24 22.66 -4.98
CA ASN A 294 2.93 22.51 -6.26
C ASN A 294 3.20 21.04 -6.52
N THR A 295 2.56 20.48 -7.54
CA THR A 295 2.81 19.12 -8.04
C THR A 295 3.70 19.20 -9.27
N PHE A 296 4.84 18.52 -9.23
CA PHE A 296 5.79 18.37 -10.33
C PHE A 296 5.66 16.96 -10.90
N TYR A 297 5.67 16.85 -12.22
CA TYR A 297 5.59 15.58 -12.95
C TYR A 297 6.88 15.35 -13.72
N ASP A 298 7.52 14.20 -13.51
CA ASP A 298 8.74 13.87 -14.23
C ASP A 298 8.45 13.20 -15.58
N VAL A 299 7.96 14.01 -16.51
CA VAL A 299 7.63 13.56 -17.87
C VAL A 299 8.86 13.00 -18.59
N ALA A 300 10.05 13.52 -18.27
CA ALA A 300 11.30 13.13 -18.91
C ALA A 300 12.01 11.93 -18.26
N LYS A 301 11.47 11.38 -17.16
CA LYS A 301 12.04 10.25 -16.40
C LYS A 301 13.50 10.46 -15.98
N ARG A 302 13.81 11.65 -15.45
CA ARG A 302 15.14 12.05 -14.97
C ARG A 302 15.28 12.02 -13.45
N GLN A 303 14.16 11.92 -12.74
CA GLN A 303 14.04 11.84 -11.30
C GLN A 303 13.74 10.39 -10.91
N ALA A 304 13.88 10.06 -9.63
CA ALA A 304 13.45 8.77 -9.09
C ALA A 304 11.94 8.72 -8.76
N TYR A 305 11.22 9.83 -9.01
CA TYR A 305 9.80 10.00 -8.75
C TYR A 305 9.05 10.31 -10.03
N SER A 306 7.86 9.73 -10.17
CA SER A 306 6.93 10.07 -11.25
C SER A 306 6.21 11.37 -10.97
N SER A 307 5.93 11.65 -9.69
CA SER A 307 5.35 12.92 -9.24
C SER A 307 5.72 13.30 -7.80
N LEU A 308 5.86 14.60 -7.56
CA LEU A 308 6.15 15.17 -6.24
C LEU A 308 5.24 16.37 -5.99
N THR A 309 4.51 16.39 -4.87
CA THR A 309 3.65 17.49 -4.45
C THR A 309 4.20 18.13 -3.18
N ASP A 310 4.58 19.40 -3.25
CA ASP A 310 4.96 20.23 -2.11
C ASP A 310 3.78 21.09 -1.67
N TYR A 311 3.51 21.12 -0.37
CA TYR A 311 2.53 21.99 0.28
C TYR A 311 3.29 23.04 1.09
N LEU A 312 2.96 24.30 0.84
CA LEU A 312 3.64 25.45 1.42
C LEU A 312 2.64 26.32 2.18
N ASP A 313 3.07 26.87 3.32
CA ASP A 313 2.28 27.87 4.04
C ASP A 313 2.19 29.21 3.27
N LYS A 314 1.45 30.17 3.82
CA LYS A 314 1.31 31.52 3.25
C LYS A 314 2.63 32.32 3.15
N ALA A 315 3.66 31.92 3.89
CA ALA A 315 5.00 32.51 3.83
C ALA A 315 5.92 31.78 2.84
N GLY A 316 5.44 30.71 2.19
CA GLY A 316 6.21 29.89 1.25
C GLY A 316 7.13 28.86 1.91
N LYS A 317 6.90 28.50 3.17
CA LYS A 317 7.65 27.43 3.85
C LYS A 317 6.98 26.08 3.62
N LEU A 318 7.79 25.05 3.34
CA LEU A 318 7.33 23.68 3.11
C LEU A 318 6.78 23.08 4.40
N THR A 319 5.50 22.68 4.42
CA THR A 319 4.83 22.05 5.57
C THR A 319 4.60 20.56 5.35
N LYS A 320 4.44 20.14 4.10
CA LYS A 320 4.26 18.74 3.72
C LYS A 320 4.80 18.49 2.31
N ARG A 321 5.36 17.30 2.08
CA ARG A 321 5.76 16.81 0.77
C ARG A 321 5.17 15.42 0.55
N HIS A 322 4.59 15.16 -0.61
CA HIS A 322 4.10 13.85 -1.01
C HIS A 322 4.81 13.43 -2.31
N GLN A 323 5.32 12.21 -2.37
CA GLN A 323 6.06 11.70 -3.52
C GLN A 323 5.49 10.34 -3.93
N THR A 324 5.36 10.13 -5.24
CA THR A 324 5.16 8.81 -5.85
C THR A 324 6.41 8.47 -6.64
N LEU A 325 7.09 7.40 -6.24
CA LEU A 325 8.32 6.90 -6.87
C LEU A 325 7.98 6.12 -8.15
N ASP A 326 8.94 5.96 -9.05
CA ASP A 326 8.71 5.30 -10.34
C ASP A 326 8.26 3.84 -10.21
N ASN A 327 8.61 3.18 -9.10
CA ASN A 327 8.16 1.82 -8.78
C ASN A 327 6.75 1.77 -8.14
N GLY A 328 6.03 2.89 -8.08
CA GLY A 328 4.69 3.01 -7.51
C GLY A 328 4.64 3.20 -5.99
N THR A 329 5.75 2.99 -5.28
CA THR A 329 5.83 3.25 -3.83
C THR A 329 5.69 4.75 -3.54
N LYS A 330 5.23 5.08 -2.34
CA LYS A 330 4.91 6.47 -1.97
C LYS A 330 5.63 6.89 -0.71
N GLN A 331 5.93 8.18 -0.60
CA GLN A 331 6.47 8.77 0.61
C GLN A 331 5.72 10.06 0.95
N THR A 332 5.51 10.32 2.23
CA THR A 332 4.97 11.59 2.71
C THR A 332 5.81 12.11 3.86
N ASP A 333 6.30 13.34 3.73
CA ASP A 333 7.04 14.06 4.74
C ASP A 333 6.17 15.19 5.29
N TRP A 334 6.17 15.39 6.61
CA TRP A 334 5.60 16.53 7.30
C TRP A 334 6.70 17.28 8.03
N PHE A 335 6.63 18.61 8.03
CA PHE A 335 7.61 19.50 8.63
C PHE A 335 6.92 20.38 9.68
N ASP A 336 7.36 20.31 10.94
CA ASP A 336 6.80 21.14 12.00
C ASP A 336 7.44 22.53 12.03
N ILE A 337 6.97 23.37 11.11
CA ILE A 337 7.46 24.75 10.98
C ILE A 337 7.04 25.62 12.18
N ALA A 338 5.95 25.28 12.85
CA ALA A 338 5.41 26.04 13.97
C ALA A 338 6.03 25.66 15.33
N LYS A 339 6.83 24.58 15.39
CA LYS A 339 7.43 24.03 16.62
C LYS A 339 6.38 23.73 17.69
N THR A 340 5.31 23.07 17.27
CA THR A 340 4.19 22.64 18.12
C THR A 340 4.24 21.17 18.49
N GLN A 341 5.08 20.40 17.80
CA GLN A 341 5.31 18.98 17.98
C GLN A 341 6.66 18.76 18.67
N ALA A 342 6.89 17.57 19.21
CA ALA A 342 8.20 17.18 19.74
C ALA A 342 9.20 16.74 18.65
N TRP A 343 8.81 16.88 17.38
CA TRP A 343 9.56 16.46 16.21
C TRP A 343 9.62 17.56 15.16
N THR A 344 10.74 17.63 14.45
CA THR A 344 10.97 18.57 13.34
C THR A 344 10.46 18.03 12.02
N GLN A 345 10.58 16.71 11.80
CA GLN A 345 10.12 16.03 10.60
C GLN A 345 9.54 14.66 10.91
N GLN A 346 8.43 14.33 10.25
CA GLN A 346 7.84 13.00 10.22
C GLN A 346 7.80 12.49 8.77
N THR A 347 8.23 11.26 8.51
CA THR A 347 8.26 10.66 7.17
C THR A 347 7.59 9.30 7.18
N TYR A 348 6.55 9.10 6.37
CA TYR A 348 5.87 7.82 6.17
C TYR A 348 6.14 7.30 4.78
N SER A 349 6.52 6.03 4.68
CA SER A 349 6.71 5.31 3.42
C SER A 349 5.63 4.24 3.26
N TYR A 350 5.18 4.07 2.03
CA TYR A 350 4.11 3.16 1.67
C TYR A 350 4.55 2.30 0.49
N ASP A 351 4.05 1.06 0.45
CA ASP A 351 4.14 0.24 -0.76
C ASP A 351 3.27 0.79 -1.89
N ALA A 352 3.28 0.13 -3.05
CA ALA A 352 2.48 0.54 -4.20
C ALA A 352 0.96 0.46 -3.94
N ALA A 353 0.51 -0.48 -3.11
CA ALA A 353 -0.88 -0.66 -2.71
C ALA A 353 -1.36 0.40 -1.70
N GLY A 354 -0.43 1.12 -1.05
CA GLY A 354 -0.71 2.16 -0.06
C GLY A 354 -0.62 1.70 1.39
N ALA A 355 -0.17 0.47 1.67
CA ALA A 355 0.08 0.03 3.03
C ALA A 355 1.37 0.65 3.57
N THR A 356 1.37 1.04 4.84
CA THR A 356 2.54 1.68 5.47
C THR A 356 3.63 0.65 5.72
N THR A 357 4.82 0.86 5.18
CA THR A 357 5.98 -0.02 5.36
C THR A 357 7.00 0.54 6.35
N LYS A 358 7.06 1.88 6.48
CA LYS A 358 8.01 2.55 7.37
C LYS A 358 7.46 3.89 7.88
N LYS A 359 7.72 4.21 9.14
CA LYS A 359 7.50 5.55 9.72
C LYS A 359 8.78 6.04 10.39
N THR A 360 9.15 7.29 10.19
CA THR A 360 10.34 7.91 10.78
C THR A 360 9.94 9.23 11.43
N TRP A 361 10.47 9.49 12.63
CA TRP A 361 10.39 10.78 13.31
C TRP A 361 11.81 11.29 13.56
N LEU A 362 12.09 12.52 13.16
CA LEU A 362 13.28 13.27 13.55
C LEU A 362 12.87 14.24 14.65
N ASN A 363 13.27 13.96 15.88
CA ASN A 363 12.87 14.72 17.05
C ASN A 363 13.65 16.05 17.14
N ASP A 364 13.13 17.01 17.91
CA ASP A 364 13.75 18.34 18.05
C ASP A 364 15.17 18.33 18.63
N ASN A 365 15.48 17.31 19.44
CA ASN A 365 16.80 17.09 20.00
C ASN A 365 17.77 16.35 19.05
N GLY A 366 17.37 16.12 17.78
CA GLY A 366 18.16 15.42 16.77
C GLY A 366 18.06 13.89 16.80
N THR A 367 17.45 13.30 17.83
CA THR A 367 17.22 11.84 17.89
C THR A 367 16.24 11.37 16.83
N LYS A 368 16.29 10.09 16.45
CA LYS A 368 15.40 9.51 15.43
C LYS A 368 14.68 8.28 15.95
N ASN A 369 13.39 8.18 15.68
CA ASN A 369 12.59 6.97 15.92
C ASN A 369 12.12 6.42 14.58
N ILE A 370 12.32 5.12 14.32
CA ILE A 370 11.95 4.48 13.07
C ILE A 370 11.11 3.24 13.38
N ILE A 371 9.95 3.08 12.74
CA ILE A 371 9.14 1.87 12.81
C ILE A 371 9.11 1.25 11.42
N PHE A 372 9.48 -0.02 11.31
CA PHE A 372 9.32 -0.86 10.13
C PHE A 372 8.13 -1.80 10.32
N TYR A 373 7.34 -2.00 9.27
CA TYR A 373 6.20 -2.91 9.26
C TYR A 373 6.46 -4.02 8.23
N ASP A 374 6.20 -5.27 8.61
CA ASP A 374 6.27 -6.39 7.68
C ASP A 374 4.92 -6.62 7.00
N VAL A 375 4.61 -5.78 6.01
CA VAL A 375 3.36 -5.87 5.26
C VAL A 375 3.27 -7.17 4.45
N ALA A 376 4.42 -7.71 4.02
CA ALA A 376 4.49 -8.91 3.20
C ALA A 376 4.43 -10.22 4.00
N LYS A 377 4.50 -10.15 5.34
CA LYS A 377 4.58 -11.32 6.24
C LYS A 377 5.74 -12.26 5.89
N ALA A 378 6.89 -11.68 5.52
CA ALA A 378 8.09 -12.42 5.16
C ALA A 378 9.09 -12.54 6.33
N LYS A 379 8.81 -11.87 7.45
CA LYS A 379 9.58 -11.88 8.70
C LYS A 379 8.75 -12.59 9.77
N THR A 380 9.39 -12.89 10.90
CA THR A 380 8.74 -13.44 12.09
C THR A 380 8.11 -12.34 12.97
N TYR A 381 8.19 -11.09 12.53
CA TYR A 381 7.74 -9.93 13.26
C TYR A 381 6.79 -9.07 12.44
N SER A 382 5.77 -8.53 13.12
CA SER A 382 4.80 -7.61 12.53
C SER A 382 5.37 -6.20 12.47
N SER A 383 6.17 -5.81 13.46
CA SER A 383 6.86 -4.51 13.46
C SER A 383 8.19 -4.51 14.23
N LEU A 384 9.09 -3.63 13.80
CA LEU A 384 10.38 -3.35 14.44
C LEU A 384 10.56 -1.85 14.62
N THR A 385 10.68 -1.39 15.86
CA THR A 385 10.93 0.01 16.21
C THR A 385 12.37 0.20 16.66
N GLN A 386 13.07 1.17 16.07
CA GLN A 386 14.43 1.55 16.41
C GLN A 386 14.47 2.98 16.92
N TYR A 387 15.18 3.20 18.03
CA TYR A 387 15.45 4.50 18.63
C TYR A 387 16.94 4.79 18.46
N LEU A 388 17.25 5.93 17.84
CA LEU A 388 18.61 6.33 17.52
C LEU A 388 18.92 7.68 18.19
N ASP A 389 20.15 7.81 18.68
CA ASP A 389 20.65 9.08 19.19
C ASP A 389 20.84 10.12 18.06
N ALA A 390 21.28 11.34 18.42
CA ALA A 390 21.52 12.40 17.45
C ALA A 390 22.68 12.10 16.47
N ALA A 391 23.57 11.16 16.81
CA ALA A 391 24.64 10.69 15.93
C ALA A 391 24.20 9.53 15.02
N GLY A 392 22.96 9.02 15.18
CA GLY A 392 22.43 7.91 14.42
C GLY A 392 22.86 6.53 14.95
N LYS A 393 23.28 6.42 16.20
CA LYS A 393 23.57 5.13 16.85
C LYS A 393 22.32 4.58 17.56
N LEU A 394 22.13 3.27 17.51
CA LEU A 394 20.99 2.57 18.10
C LEU A 394 21.10 2.57 19.63
N THR A 395 20.10 3.12 20.32
CA THR A 395 20.02 3.16 21.80
C THR A 395 18.97 2.21 22.35
N LYS A 396 17.93 1.92 21.56
CA LYS A 396 16.87 0.96 21.90
C LYS A 396 16.26 0.37 20.64
N GLN A 397 15.84 -0.88 20.72
CA GLN A 397 15.07 -1.56 19.69
C GLN A 397 13.88 -2.29 20.32
N VAL A 398 12.72 -2.28 19.66
CA VAL A 398 11.52 -3.00 20.10
C VAL A 398 10.96 -3.79 18.93
N GLN A 399 10.94 -5.11 19.03
CA GLN A 399 10.35 -6.01 18.04
C GLN A 399 9.02 -6.54 18.58
N ILE A 400 7.97 -6.51 17.77
CA ILE A 400 6.68 -7.14 18.05
C ILE A 400 6.49 -8.26 17.05
N ASN A 401 6.48 -9.49 17.55
CA ASN A 401 6.35 -10.71 16.74
C ASN A 401 4.91 -10.90 16.25
N ASP A 402 4.72 -11.74 15.23
CA ASP A 402 3.39 -12.00 14.67
C ASP A 402 2.42 -12.67 15.65
N ASN A 403 2.95 -13.42 16.61
CA ASN A 403 2.19 -14.03 17.71
C ASN A 403 1.90 -13.07 18.88
N GLY A 404 2.22 -11.77 18.74
CA GLY A 404 2.02 -10.76 19.78
C GLY A 404 3.11 -10.70 20.85
N THR A 405 4.05 -11.64 20.89
CA THR A 405 5.20 -11.56 21.81
C THR A 405 6.10 -10.37 21.44
N LYS A 406 6.84 -9.86 22.41
CA LYS A 406 7.65 -8.65 22.23
C LYS A 406 9.06 -8.85 22.76
N GLN A 407 10.05 -8.35 22.02
CA GLN A 407 11.43 -8.25 22.46
C GLN A 407 11.84 -6.78 22.53
N THR A 408 12.55 -6.37 23.58
CA THR A 408 13.11 -5.03 23.71
C THR A 408 14.59 -5.09 24.03
N ASP A 409 15.41 -4.48 23.18
CA ASP A 409 16.84 -4.34 23.37
C ASP A 409 17.16 -2.90 23.79
N TRP A 410 18.01 -2.70 24.79
CA TRP A 410 18.60 -1.42 25.16
C TRP A 410 20.11 -1.50 25.05
N TYR A 411 20.73 -0.41 24.60
CA TYR A 411 22.17 -0.31 24.42
C TYR A 411 22.72 0.87 25.24
N ASP A 412 23.71 0.59 26.08
CA ASP A 412 24.39 1.63 26.84
C ASP A 412 25.61 2.17 26.09
N LEU A 413 25.36 3.12 25.20
CA LEU A 413 26.42 3.75 24.41
C LEU A 413 27.32 4.70 25.22
N ALA A 414 26.86 5.11 26.40
CA ALA A 414 27.55 6.07 27.26
C ALA A 414 28.46 5.39 28.30
N ASP A 415 28.44 4.06 28.37
CA ASP A 415 29.26 3.27 29.29
C ASP A 415 29.04 3.69 30.76
N THR A 416 27.76 3.79 31.14
CA THR A 416 27.29 4.24 32.46
C THR A 416 26.68 3.14 33.32
N LYS A 417 26.43 1.97 32.72
CA LYS A 417 25.88 0.76 33.31
C LYS A 417 26.95 -0.32 33.30
N ALA A 418 26.81 -1.30 34.18
CA ALA A 418 27.64 -2.51 34.16
C ALA A 418 27.17 -3.51 33.08
N TRP A 419 26.54 -3.02 32.01
CA TRP A 419 26.10 -3.84 30.89
C TRP A 419 26.06 -2.99 29.64
N TRP A 420 26.50 -3.54 28.52
CA TRP A 420 26.41 -2.87 27.22
C TRP A 420 25.04 -3.09 26.57
N GLN A 421 24.41 -4.24 26.82
CA GLN A 421 23.08 -4.58 26.31
C GLN A 421 22.18 -5.21 27.37
N GLN A 422 20.95 -4.72 27.47
CA GLN A 422 19.85 -5.40 28.14
C GLN A 422 18.83 -5.86 27.10
N THR A 423 18.35 -7.10 27.19
CA THR A 423 17.26 -7.62 26.36
C THR A 423 16.13 -8.16 27.24
N ASP A 424 14.91 -7.69 27.04
CA ASP A 424 13.71 -8.21 27.69
C ASP A 424 12.82 -8.92 26.65
N TRP A 425 12.29 -10.09 27.00
CA TRP A 425 11.25 -10.79 26.25
C TRP A 425 9.96 -10.80 27.06
N ASN A 426 8.87 -10.45 26.39
CA ASN A 426 7.53 -10.41 26.94
C ASN A 426 6.60 -11.32 26.16
N ASP A 427 5.67 -11.95 26.87
CA ASP A 427 4.56 -12.66 26.25
C ASP A 427 3.55 -11.69 25.59
N ALA A 428 2.52 -12.24 24.94
CA ALA A 428 1.49 -11.45 24.26
C ALA A 428 0.63 -10.60 25.21
N SER A 429 0.61 -10.90 26.51
CA SER A 429 -0.06 -10.07 27.53
C SER A 429 0.80 -8.90 28.00
N GLY A 430 2.10 -8.92 27.67
CA GLY A 430 3.09 -7.94 28.10
C GLY A 430 3.85 -8.33 29.37
N ALA A 431 3.61 -9.52 29.93
CA ALA A 431 4.36 -9.99 31.10
C ALA A 431 5.79 -10.36 30.71
N LEU A 432 6.76 -10.05 31.57
CA LEU A 432 8.18 -10.36 31.34
C LEU A 432 8.41 -11.87 31.55
N THR A 433 8.86 -12.56 30.52
CA THR A 433 9.17 -14.01 30.56
C THR A 433 10.67 -14.27 30.62
N GLN A 434 11.49 -13.34 30.11
CA GLN A 434 12.94 -13.46 30.14
C GLN A 434 13.60 -12.08 30.12
N ARG A 435 14.73 -11.97 30.81
CA ARG A 435 15.62 -10.81 30.77
C ARG A 435 17.07 -11.26 30.64
N SER A 436 17.84 -10.61 29.80
CA SER A 436 19.26 -10.87 29.65
C SER A 436 20.06 -9.58 29.75
N TYR A 437 21.18 -9.64 30.47
CA TYR A 437 22.20 -8.60 30.50
C TYR A 437 23.46 -9.17 29.85
N LEU A 438 24.07 -8.41 28.96
CA LEU A 438 25.37 -8.70 28.39
C LEU A 438 26.32 -7.60 28.88
N ASP A 439 27.26 -8.01 29.71
CA ASP A 439 28.23 -7.14 30.37
C ASP A 439 29.31 -6.67 29.37
N ASP A 440 30.05 -5.61 29.70
CA ASP A 440 31.13 -5.06 28.88
C ASP A 440 32.28 -6.08 28.71
N SER A 441 32.41 -6.99 29.68
CA SER A 441 33.27 -8.18 29.64
C SER A 441 32.80 -9.26 28.66
N LYS A 442 31.66 -9.06 27.99
CA LYS A 442 30.92 -10.01 27.14
C LYS A 442 30.37 -11.24 27.87
N THR A 443 30.41 -11.27 29.20
CA THR A 443 29.69 -12.26 30.00
C THR A 443 28.19 -11.96 29.98
N ARG A 444 27.36 -13.00 30.06
CA ARG A 444 25.90 -12.86 29.97
C ARG A 444 25.21 -13.43 31.19
N VAL A 445 24.23 -12.71 31.72
CA VAL A 445 23.31 -13.23 32.73
C VAL A 445 21.90 -13.20 32.17
N THR A 446 21.19 -14.32 32.24
CA THR A 446 19.83 -14.47 31.75
C THR A 446 18.91 -14.97 32.86
N THR A 447 17.88 -14.20 33.18
CA THR A 447 16.81 -14.61 34.11
C THR A 447 15.55 -14.94 33.34
N LYS A 448 15.02 -16.15 33.54
CA LYS A 448 13.70 -16.57 33.08
C LYS A 448 12.68 -16.44 34.20
N TYR A 449 11.45 -16.11 33.85
CA TYR A 449 10.33 -15.91 34.75
C TYR A 449 9.14 -16.75 34.28
N ASP A 450 8.37 -17.29 35.22
CA ASP A 450 7.09 -17.93 34.93
C ASP A 450 5.91 -17.07 35.44
N PRO A 451 5.55 -15.99 34.72
CA PRO A 451 4.45 -15.12 35.14
C PRO A 451 3.10 -15.83 35.16
N GLY A 452 2.94 -16.92 34.40
CA GLY A 452 1.72 -17.71 34.31
C GLY A 452 1.56 -18.75 35.41
N LYS A 453 2.61 -19.05 36.19
CA LYS A 453 2.65 -20.12 37.20
C LYS A 453 2.23 -21.48 36.62
N THR A 454 2.77 -21.80 35.46
CA THR A 454 2.52 -23.05 34.74
C THR A 454 3.61 -24.10 35.00
N GLN A 455 4.74 -23.66 35.56
CA GLN A 455 5.91 -24.46 35.87
C GLN A 455 6.00 -24.69 37.38
N LYS A 456 6.84 -25.62 37.82
CA LYS A 456 7.15 -25.84 39.25
C LYS A 456 8.16 -24.84 39.82
N TRP A 457 8.64 -23.92 38.98
CA TRP A 457 9.66 -22.94 39.30
C TRP A 457 9.19 -21.51 39.08
N THR A 458 9.70 -20.60 39.92
CA THR A 458 9.41 -19.16 39.84
C THR A 458 10.38 -18.42 38.93
N THR A 459 11.68 -18.72 39.06
CA THR A 459 12.76 -18.07 38.31
C THR A 459 13.91 -19.02 38.03
N ILE A 460 14.57 -18.84 36.88
CA ILE A 460 15.83 -19.52 36.54
C ILE A 460 16.85 -18.46 36.14
N VAL A 461 17.96 -18.37 36.86
CA VAL A 461 19.08 -17.46 36.57
C VAL A 461 20.23 -18.26 35.95
N GLN A 462 20.63 -17.92 34.74
CA GLN A 462 21.69 -18.58 33.99
C GLN A 462 22.85 -17.61 33.75
N ASN A 463 24.06 -18.00 34.13
CA ASN A 463 25.27 -17.23 33.89
C ASN A 463 26.08 -17.89 32.78
N PHE A 464 26.66 -17.07 31.91
CA PHE A 464 27.48 -17.51 30.78
C PHE A 464 28.80 -16.76 30.77
N ASP A 465 29.85 -17.46 30.37
CA ASP A 465 31.16 -16.87 30.11
C ASP A 465 31.17 -16.01 28.82
N ALA A 466 32.30 -15.36 28.54
CA ALA A 466 32.47 -14.53 27.34
C ALA A 466 32.45 -15.33 26.02
N ALA A 467 32.58 -16.65 26.06
CA ALA A 467 32.45 -17.55 24.91
C ALA A 467 30.99 -18.04 24.71
N GLY A 468 30.08 -17.68 25.61
CA GLY A 468 28.67 -18.07 25.58
C GLY A 468 28.40 -19.46 26.17
N LYS A 469 29.36 -20.08 26.86
CA LYS A 469 29.13 -21.34 27.59
C LYS A 469 28.50 -21.04 28.95
N MET A 470 27.50 -21.83 29.34
CA MET A 470 26.83 -21.69 30.63
C MET A 470 27.78 -22.14 31.75
N THR A 471 28.00 -21.29 32.76
CA THR A 471 28.87 -21.58 33.91
C THR A 471 28.06 -22.01 35.12
N THR A 472 26.89 -21.38 35.34
CA THR A 472 25.97 -21.73 36.43
C THR A 472 24.52 -21.51 36.03
N GLN A 473 23.62 -22.27 36.64
CA GLN A 473 22.17 -22.12 36.59
C GLN A 473 21.61 -22.22 38.00
N VAL A 474 20.78 -21.26 38.41
CA VAL A 474 20.09 -21.25 39.70
C VAL A 474 18.58 -21.22 39.44
N GLN A 475 17.90 -22.34 39.70
CA GLN A 475 16.45 -22.45 39.65
C GLN A 475 15.88 -22.24 41.05
N SER A 476 14.92 -21.33 41.18
CA SER A 476 14.14 -21.15 42.42
C SER A 476 12.75 -21.72 42.21
N ASN A 477 12.38 -22.69 43.03
CA ASN A 477 11.12 -23.42 42.92
C ASN A 477 9.97 -22.70 43.65
N ASP A 478 8.73 -23.05 43.30
CA ASP A 478 7.53 -22.46 43.92
C ASP A 478 7.39 -22.76 45.41
N ASP A 479 7.95 -23.88 45.86
CA ASP A 479 8.00 -24.29 47.27
C ASP A 479 9.09 -23.56 48.08
N GLY A 480 9.90 -22.71 47.42
CA GLY A 480 11.02 -21.97 47.99
C GLY A 480 12.35 -22.73 48.05
N SER A 481 12.39 -24.00 47.61
CA SER A 481 13.64 -24.71 47.39
C SER A 481 14.41 -24.12 46.20
N LYS A 482 15.72 -24.40 46.13
CA LYS A 482 16.57 -23.93 45.04
C LYS A 482 17.45 -25.07 44.52
N GLU A 483 17.65 -25.09 43.22
CA GLU A 483 18.62 -25.97 42.58
C GLU A 483 19.70 -25.11 41.91
N THR A 484 20.96 -25.37 42.25
CA THR A 484 22.13 -24.68 41.69
C THR A 484 22.99 -25.66 40.93
N THR A 485 22.98 -25.55 39.60
CA THR A 485 23.83 -26.31 38.70
C THR A 485 25.07 -25.51 38.33
N THR A 486 26.25 -26.09 38.49
CA THR A 486 27.55 -25.55 38.06
C THR A 486 28.10 -26.42 36.94
N TYR A 487 28.69 -25.79 35.93
CA TYR A 487 29.28 -26.45 34.78
C TYR A 487 30.78 -26.19 34.74
N ASP A 488 31.57 -27.25 34.56
CA ASP A 488 33.01 -27.13 34.38
C ASP A 488 33.34 -26.80 32.92
N VAL A 489 33.13 -25.53 32.55
CA VAL A 489 33.36 -25.05 31.18
C VAL A 489 34.83 -25.10 30.74
N ALA A 490 35.75 -25.11 31.71
CA ALA A 490 37.20 -25.14 31.51
C ALA A 490 37.76 -26.58 31.47
N ASN A 491 36.95 -27.58 31.82
CA ASN A 491 37.35 -28.98 31.94
C ASN A 491 38.54 -29.15 32.91
N ALA A 492 38.53 -28.41 34.03
CA ALA A 492 39.55 -28.41 35.07
C ALA A 492 39.31 -29.45 36.17
N GLU A 493 38.06 -29.87 36.33
CA GLU A 493 37.59 -30.86 37.28
C GLU A 493 37.45 -32.24 36.60
N LYS A 494 37.06 -33.25 37.37
CA LYS A 494 36.74 -34.60 36.83
C LYS A 494 35.25 -34.76 36.52
N TRP A 495 34.50 -33.69 36.69
CA TRP A 495 33.06 -33.63 36.50
C TRP A 495 32.71 -32.50 35.56
N SER A 496 31.72 -32.75 34.70
CA SER A 496 31.25 -31.78 33.72
C SER A 496 30.12 -30.91 34.29
N GLN A 497 29.34 -31.46 35.22
CA GLN A 497 28.18 -30.79 35.82
C GLN A 497 27.97 -31.21 37.28
N LEU A 498 27.66 -30.26 38.15
CA LEU A 498 27.33 -30.48 39.56
C LEU A 498 26.05 -29.70 39.92
N SER A 499 24.97 -30.37 40.31
CA SER A 499 23.69 -29.77 40.72
C SER A 499 23.43 -29.96 42.21
N ASP A 500 23.28 -28.88 42.96
CA ASP A 500 22.98 -28.87 44.39
C ASP A 500 21.56 -28.35 44.64
N VAL A 501 20.72 -29.16 45.29
CA VAL A 501 19.36 -28.78 45.72
C VAL A 501 19.38 -28.41 47.20
N THR A 502 18.90 -27.21 47.52
CA THR A 502 18.76 -26.71 48.89
C THR A 502 17.29 -26.49 49.25
N ASP A 503 16.94 -26.79 50.49
CA ASP A 503 15.61 -26.50 51.05
C ASP A 503 15.38 -24.99 51.29
N THR A 504 14.22 -24.64 51.85
CA THR A 504 13.83 -23.24 52.15
C THR A 504 14.71 -22.58 53.22
N ALA A 505 15.44 -23.36 54.02
CA ALA A 505 16.41 -22.87 55.01
C ALA A 505 17.84 -22.76 54.42
N GLY A 506 18.04 -23.14 53.16
CA GLY A 506 19.33 -23.15 52.47
C GLY A 506 20.20 -24.35 52.81
N LYS A 507 19.64 -25.40 53.43
CA LYS A 507 20.36 -26.65 53.70
C LYS A 507 20.37 -27.53 52.46
N LEU A 508 21.54 -28.07 52.11
CA LEU A 508 21.69 -29.05 51.02
C LEU A 508 20.89 -30.32 51.35
N VAL A 509 19.98 -30.70 50.46
CA VAL A 509 19.16 -31.91 50.53
C VAL A 509 19.43 -32.88 49.39
N GLU A 510 19.98 -32.41 48.27
CA GLU A 510 20.45 -33.30 47.21
C GLU A 510 21.65 -32.70 46.48
N ARG A 511 22.57 -33.57 46.03
CA ARG A 511 23.68 -33.24 45.14
C ARG A 511 23.78 -34.27 44.04
N SER A 512 23.73 -33.82 42.80
CA SER A 512 23.87 -34.64 41.59
C SER A 512 25.12 -34.22 40.81
N GLN A 513 26.11 -35.10 40.71
CA GLN A 513 27.37 -34.89 39.99
C GLN A 513 27.41 -35.76 38.73
N LEU A 514 27.59 -35.15 37.56
CA LEU A 514 27.87 -35.83 36.30
C LEU A 514 29.36 -35.72 35.98
N ASN A 515 30.01 -36.86 35.85
CA ASN A 515 31.44 -36.96 35.57
C ASN A 515 31.73 -36.86 34.06
N ASP A 516 32.98 -36.55 33.70
CA ASP A 516 33.38 -36.41 32.29
C ASP A 516 33.24 -37.72 31.49
N ASP A 517 33.31 -38.87 32.17
CA ASP A 517 33.07 -40.20 31.60
C ASP A 517 31.58 -40.54 31.47
N LYS A 518 30.69 -39.58 31.73
CA LYS A 518 29.23 -39.68 31.77
C LYS A 518 28.66 -40.52 32.93
N SER A 519 29.49 -41.03 33.84
CA SER A 519 29.00 -41.60 35.10
C SER A 519 28.35 -40.51 35.95
N ARG A 520 27.35 -40.86 36.77
CA ARG A 520 26.67 -39.87 37.63
C ARG A 520 26.61 -40.35 39.08
N THR A 521 26.70 -39.42 40.02
CA THR A 521 26.54 -39.69 41.45
C THR A 521 25.45 -38.78 42.01
N ILE A 522 24.48 -39.33 42.72
CA ILE A 522 23.42 -38.58 43.39
C ILE A 522 23.52 -38.84 44.89
N ILE A 523 23.59 -37.79 45.70
CA ILE A 523 23.62 -37.85 47.16
C ILE A 523 22.39 -37.11 47.67
N THR A 524 21.49 -37.77 48.38
CA THR A 524 20.29 -37.15 48.96
C THR A 524 20.37 -37.22 50.47
N ASP A 525 20.25 -36.07 51.13
CA ASP A 525 20.20 -35.89 52.58
C ASP A 525 18.76 -35.58 53.02
N ASP A 526 18.31 -36.21 54.11
CA ASP A 526 17.02 -35.84 54.69
C ASP A 526 17.09 -34.45 55.37
N PRO A 527 15.95 -33.76 55.56
CA PRO A 527 15.92 -32.44 56.19
C PRO A 527 16.53 -32.42 57.60
N SER A 528 16.55 -33.56 58.32
CA SER A 528 17.19 -33.67 59.63
C SER A 528 18.71 -33.88 59.56
N GLY A 529 19.24 -34.38 58.45
CA GLY A 529 20.64 -34.78 58.26
C GLY A 529 20.98 -36.11 58.95
N ALA A 530 19.98 -36.84 59.43
CA ALA A 530 20.14 -38.14 60.07
C ALA A 530 20.15 -39.30 59.08
N HIS A 531 19.67 -39.06 57.85
CA HIS A 531 19.60 -40.05 56.78
C HIS A 531 20.27 -39.52 55.51
N ARG A 532 21.17 -40.31 54.93
CA ARG A 532 21.84 -39.99 53.66
C ARG A 532 21.77 -41.18 52.72
N THR A 533 21.31 -40.96 51.51
CA THR A 533 21.43 -41.93 50.43
C THR A 533 22.44 -41.45 49.40
N THR A 534 23.24 -42.37 48.86
CA THR A 534 24.19 -42.11 47.76
C THR A 534 23.92 -43.13 46.67
N LYS A 535 23.84 -42.70 45.42
CA LYS A 535 23.62 -43.56 44.24
C LYS A 535 24.66 -43.24 43.18
N HIS A 536 25.40 -44.24 42.73
CA HIS A 536 26.35 -44.14 41.62
C HIS A 536 25.80 -44.87 40.41
N PHE A 537 25.83 -44.22 39.25
CA PHE A 537 25.45 -44.82 37.99
C PHE A 537 26.61 -44.76 37.00
N ASN A 538 26.70 -45.79 36.16
CA ASN A 538 27.68 -45.81 35.08
C ASN A 538 27.28 -44.89 33.91
N ALA A 539 28.13 -44.84 32.88
CA ALA A 539 27.90 -44.04 31.67
C ALA A 539 26.64 -44.44 30.88
N ALA A 540 26.14 -45.66 31.06
CA ALA A 540 24.89 -46.15 30.46
C ALA A 540 23.65 -45.80 31.31
N GLY A 541 23.82 -45.10 32.43
CA GLY A 541 22.74 -44.69 33.32
C GLY A 541 22.24 -45.78 34.29
N GLN A 542 22.94 -46.92 34.36
CA GLN A 542 22.59 -48.04 35.25
C GLN A 542 23.16 -47.81 36.66
N LEU A 543 22.37 -48.07 37.71
CA LEU A 543 22.73 -47.85 39.11
C LEU A 543 23.73 -48.91 39.60
N VAL A 544 25.03 -48.67 39.53
CA VAL A 544 26.06 -49.66 39.89
C VAL A 544 26.32 -49.77 41.40
N GLU A 545 25.98 -48.74 42.17
CA GLU A 545 26.14 -48.74 43.63
C GLU A 545 25.10 -47.83 44.28
N SER A 546 24.51 -48.27 45.39
CA SER A 546 23.64 -47.45 46.22
C SER A 546 23.97 -47.65 47.70
N SER A 547 24.18 -46.57 48.43
CA SER A 547 24.38 -46.58 49.89
C SER A 547 23.25 -45.84 50.61
N ASP A 548 22.82 -46.34 51.77
CA ASP A 548 21.87 -45.70 52.69
C ASP A 548 22.48 -45.67 54.10
N LEU A 549 22.73 -44.48 54.63
CA LEU A 549 23.14 -44.23 56.00
C LEU A 549 21.90 -43.85 56.80
N SER A 550 21.42 -44.76 57.65
CA SER A 550 20.25 -44.54 58.49
C SER A 550 20.50 -45.05 59.91
N GLY A 551 20.22 -44.22 60.93
CA GLY A 551 20.35 -44.62 62.34
C GLY A 551 21.77 -45.05 62.79
N GLY A 552 22.82 -44.60 62.10
CA GLY A 552 24.22 -44.98 62.36
C GLY A 552 24.68 -46.27 61.66
N VAL A 553 23.88 -46.82 60.75
CA VAL A 553 24.22 -47.98 59.92
C VAL A 553 24.31 -47.54 58.46
N LEU A 554 25.45 -47.78 57.82
CA LEU A 554 25.63 -47.59 56.38
C LEU A 554 25.37 -48.92 55.68
N LYS A 555 24.31 -49.01 54.88
CA LYS A 555 24.05 -50.15 54.00
C LYS A 555 24.45 -49.79 52.59
N THR A 556 25.41 -50.49 52.02
CA THR A 556 25.85 -50.29 50.63
C THR A 556 25.49 -51.52 49.82
N THR A 557 24.87 -51.30 48.66
CA THR A 557 24.46 -52.32 47.68
C THR A 557 25.19 -52.05 46.38
N TYR A 558 25.91 -53.04 45.88
CA TYR A 558 26.52 -53.02 44.56
C TYR A 558 25.65 -53.81 43.58
N TYR A 559 25.57 -53.34 42.34
CA TYR A 559 24.78 -53.92 41.26
C TYR A 559 25.74 -54.30 40.13
N ASP A 560 25.65 -55.54 39.67
CA ASP A 560 26.41 -56.04 38.54
C ASP A 560 25.48 -56.24 37.32
N PHE A 561 25.68 -55.41 36.30
CA PHE A 561 24.90 -55.47 35.05
C PHE A 561 25.64 -56.13 33.90
N ASP A 562 26.95 -56.38 34.03
CA ASP A 562 27.76 -57.05 33.00
C ASP A 562 27.95 -58.55 33.27
N ASN A 563 27.36 -59.05 34.36
CA ASN A 563 27.45 -60.43 34.82
C ASN A 563 28.90 -60.91 35.02
N SER A 564 29.84 -59.99 35.31
CA SER A 564 31.23 -60.35 35.61
C SER A 564 31.41 -60.94 37.02
N LYS A 565 30.40 -60.83 37.89
CA LYS A 565 30.37 -61.34 39.26
C LYS A 565 29.45 -62.55 39.39
N SER A 566 29.65 -63.31 40.46
CA SER A 566 28.80 -64.43 40.84
C SER A 566 27.52 -64.02 41.56
N TRP A 567 27.23 -62.72 41.64
CA TRP A 567 26.06 -62.11 42.28
C TRP A 567 25.57 -60.96 41.40
N ALA A 568 24.26 -60.79 41.26
CA ALA A 568 23.69 -59.63 40.56
C ALA A 568 23.64 -58.39 41.47
N HIS A 569 23.45 -58.62 42.78
CA HIS A 569 23.45 -57.59 43.80
C HIS A 569 24.17 -58.07 45.05
N TRP A 570 24.96 -57.20 45.66
CA TRP A 570 25.64 -57.50 46.91
C TRP A 570 25.47 -56.35 47.89
N THR A 571 24.77 -56.62 49.01
CA THR A 571 24.57 -55.64 50.08
C THR A 571 25.42 -55.97 51.30
N HIS A 572 26.11 -54.97 51.83
CA HIS A 572 26.74 -55.05 53.14
C HIS A 572 26.31 -53.89 54.03
N GLY A 573 26.06 -54.18 55.30
CA GLY A 573 25.83 -53.20 56.35
C GLY A 573 27.07 -52.99 57.20
N LEU A 574 27.50 -51.75 57.34
CA LEU A 574 28.52 -51.30 58.27
C LEU A 574 27.84 -50.54 59.42
N MET A 575 27.87 -51.10 60.64
CA MET A 575 27.45 -50.36 61.83
C MET A 575 28.58 -49.42 62.27
N ILE A 576 28.27 -48.14 62.48
CA ILE A 576 29.21 -47.12 63.00
C ILE A 576 28.89 -46.89 64.49
N PRO A 577 29.53 -47.60 65.44
CA PRO A 577 29.24 -47.45 66.86
C PRO A 577 29.77 -46.11 67.42
N ARG A 578 29.00 -45.48 68.31
CA ARG A 578 29.51 -44.44 69.25
C ARG A 578 30.50 -45.09 70.24
N PRO A 579 31.51 -44.36 70.76
CA PRO A 579 32.87 -44.88 70.87
C PRO A 579 32.97 -46.05 71.86
N LEU A 580 33.61 -47.14 71.39
CA LEU A 580 34.26 -48.27 72.10
C LEU A 580 33.89 -49.70 71.63
N ALA A 581 33.15 -49.90 70.52
CA ALA A 581 32.92 -51.24 69.93
C ALA A 581 33.65 -51.41 68.57
N PRO A 582 34.16 -52.62 68.23
CA PRO A 582 34.70 -52.91 66.91
C PRO A 582 33.62 -52.81 65.83
N LEU A 583 33.99 -52.32 64.65
CA LEU A 583 33.13 -52.32 63.46
C LEU A 583 32.67 -53.75 63.17
N THR A 584 31.37 -53.95 63.03
CA THR A 584 30.79 -55.24 62.63
C THR A 584 30.20 -55.09 61.23
N PHE A 585 30.66 -55.96 60.33
CA PHE A 585 30.15 -56.07 58.97
C PHE A 585 29.12 -57.19 58.93
N GLN A 586 27.90 -56.88 58.48
CA GLN A 586 26.90 -57.88 58.13
C GLN A 586 26.72 -57.86 56.61
N SER A 587 27.16 -58.91 55.92
CA SER A 587 26.94 -59.07 54.49
C SER A 587 25.77 -60.02 54.24
N THR A 588 24.85 -59.62 53.37
CA THR A 588 23.73 -60.46 52.92
C THR A 588 23.77 -60.51 51.40
N THR A 589 23.98 -61.70 50.84
CA THR A 589 23.78 -61.99 49.42
C THR A 589 22.29 -62.32 49.21
N TRP A 590 21.62 -61.63 48.31
CA TRP A 590 20.22 -61.90 47.96
C TRP A 590 20.13 -62.27 46.48
N ASP A 591 20.13 -63.58 46.21
CA ASP A 591 19.80 -64.14 44.90
C ASP A 591 18.34 -64.55 44.93
N ASN A 592 17.43 -63.58 44.85
CA ASN A 592 15.98 -63.76 45.03
C ASN A 592 15.29 -64.58 43.92
N GLY A 593 15.95 -65.61 43.38
CA GLY A 593 15.46 -66.44 42.28
C GLY A 593 15.27 -65.69 40.97
N LYS A 594 15.81 -64.48 40.82
CA LYS A 594 15.70 -63.65 39.61
C LYS A 594 17.04 -63.55 38.90
N VAL A 595 17.42 -64.60 38.17
CA VAL A 595 18.14 -64.33 36.93
C VAL A 595 17.05 -63.98 35.93
N THR A 596 16.81 -62.69 35.78
CA THR A 596 15.98 -62.18 34.71
C THR A 596 16.87 -61.30 33.84
N SER A 597 17.03 -61.69 32.59
CA SER A 597 17.50 -60.76 31.57
C SER A 597 16.32 -59.83 31.23
N GLY A 598 16.61 -58.67 30.66
CA GLY A 598 15.62 -57.68 30.28
C GLY A 598 15.63 -57.49 28.77
N LYS A 599 14.46 -57.57 28.12
CA LYS A 599 14.28 -57.13 26.73
C LYS A 599 13.24 -56.02 26.69
N PRO A 600 13.36 -55.02 25.78
CA PRO A 600 12.64 -53.78 26.00
C PRO A 600 11.43 -53.54 25.09
N PRO A 601 10.30 -54.27 25.15
CA PRO A 601 9.20 -54.04 24.22
C PRO A 601 8.47 -52.70 24.45
N VAL A 602 7.67 -52.29 23.45
CA VAL A 602 6.75 -51.14 23.55
C VAL A 602 5.33 -51.63 23.83
N LEU A 603 4.75 -51.20 24.94
CA LEU A 603 3.38 -51.56 25.37
C LEU A 603 2.38 -50.43 25.10
N LEU A 604 1.15 -50.82 24.82
CA LEU A 604 0.07 -49.96 24.32
C LEU A 604 -1.17 -50.11 25.22
N ASP A 605 -1.68 -48.98 25.74
CA ASP A 605 -2.94 -48.93 26.47
C ASP A 605 -4.12 -49.05 25.48
N LEU A 606 -4.77 -50.22 25.47
CA LEU A 606 -5.86 -50.52 24.53
C LEU A 606 -7.26 -50.34 25.13
N ASN A 607 -7.42 -50.30 26.45
CA ASN A 607 -8.71 -50.10 27.09
C ASN A 607 -8.98 -48.60 27.39
N GLY A 608 -7.96 -47.74 27.32
CA GLY A 608 -8.02 -46.30 27.49
C GLY A 608 -8.19 -45.85 28.93
N ASP A 609 -7.63 -46.59 29.89
CA ASP A 609 -7.69 -46.27 31.32
C ASP A 609 -6.49 -45.45 31.84
N ASP A 610 -5.60 -45.01 30.93
CA ASP A 610 -4.35 -44.29 31.20
C ASP A 610 -3.36 -45.10 32.05
N HIS A 611 -3.45 -46.44 32.01
CA HIS A 611 -2.57 -47.36 32.68
C HIS A 611 -1.98 -48.40 31.72
N ILE A 612 -0.84 -48.99 32.10
CA ILE A 612 -0.30 -50.19 31.44
C ILE A 612 -0.25 -51.28 32.50
N ASP A 613 -1.08 -52.31 32.31
CA ASP A 613 -1.12 -53.50 33.12
C ASP A 613 0.09 -54.38 32.82
N LEU A 614 0.83 -54.71 33.88
CA LEU A 614 1.93 -55.66 33.83
C LEU A 614 1.59 -56.86 34.70
N ARG A 615 1.81 -58.05 34.14
CA ARG A 615 1.85 -59.32 34.84
C ARG A 615 3.31 -59.60 35.25
N PRO A 616 3.66 -59.45 36.54
CA PRO A 616 5.03 -59.65 36.98
C PRO A 616 5.51 -61.09 36.75
N PHE A 617 6.80 -61.24 36.47
CA PHE A 617 7.43 -62.54 36.32
C PHE A 617 7.34 -63.35 37.62
N ASN A 618 6.77 -64.55 37.53
CA ASN A 618 6.72 -65.52 38.62
C ASN A 618 7.45 -66.81 38.21
N PRO A 619 8.67 -67.06 38.73
CA PRO A 619 9.47 -68.22 38.34
C PRO A 619 8.91 -69.58 38.81
N LEU A 620 7.87 -69.58 39.65
CA LEU A 620 7.20 -70.79 40.15
C LEU A 620 5.89 -71.09 39.42
N ALA A 621 5.46 -70.23 38.50
CA ALA A 621 4.25 -70.45 37.72
C ALA A 621 4.48 -71.54 36.66
N THR A 622 3.70 -72.63 36.72
CA THR A 622 3.79 -73.73 35.74
C THR A 622 3.09 -73.44 34.41
N ASN A 623 2.20 -72.43 34.38
CA ASN A 623 1.44 -71.98 33.20
C ASN A 623 1.56 -70.45 33.03
N GLY A 624 2.78 -69.92 33.15
CA GLY A 624 3.06 -68.50 32.87
C GLY A 624 3.24 -68.24 31.37
N PRO A 625 3.13 -66.97 30.93
CA PRO A 625 3.50 -66.60 29.57
C PRO A 625 4.98 -66.89 29.32
N ALA A 626 5.29 -67.34 28.10
CA ALA A 626 6.65 -67.60 27.67
C ALA A 626 6.88 -67.06 26.26
N PHE A 627 8.05 -66.51 25.97
CA PHE A 627 8.41 -66.00 24.65
C PHE A 627 9.90 -66.23 24.41
N ASP A 628 10.31 -66.49 23.18
CA ASP A 628 11.73 -66.69 22.85
C ASP A 628 12.43 -65.32 22.77
N TRP A 629 12.95 -64.85 23.90
CA TRP A 629 13.52 -63.51 24.05
C TRP A 629 15.01 -63.46 23.72
N ASP A 630 15.71 -64.60 23.70
CA ASP A 630 17.13 -64.68 23.35
C ASP A 630 17.40 -65.29 21.96
N GLY A 631 16.34 -65.71 21.26
CA GLY A 631 16.38 -66.18 19.88
C GLY A 631 17.02 -67.56 19.74
N ASP A 632 17.03 -68.36 20.81
CA ASP A 632 17.61 -69.70 20.83
C ASP A 632 16.68 -70.80 20.27
N GLY A 633 15.44 -70.45 19.95
CA GLY A 633 14.39 -71.35 19.47
C GLY A 633 13.55 -71.98 20.58
N THR A 634 13.78 -71.61 21.84
CA THR A 634 13.06 -72.10 23.02
C THR A 634 12.38 -70.93 23.73
N ARG A 635 11.15 -71.12 24.18
CA ARG A 635 10.40 -70.05 24.87
C ARG A 635 10.84 -69.89 26.32
N ASP A 636 11.12 -68.65 26.70
CA ASP A 636 11.55 -68.25 28.03
C ASP A 636 10.37 -67.78 28.87
N ALA A 637 10.30 -68.23 30.12
CA ALA A 637 9.29 -67.72 31.04
C ALA A 637 9.55 -66.24 31.33
N THR A 638 8.52 -65.40 31.19
CA THR A 638 8.69 -63.94 31.18
C THR A 638 7.61 -63.21 31.99
N ALA A 639 7.92 -61.99 32.43
CA ALA A 639 6.93 -60.97 32.72
C ALA A 639 6.20 -60.62 31.42
N TRP A 640 4.96 -60.17 31.54
CA TRP A 640 4.09 -59.95 30.39
C TRP A 640 3.19 -58.75 30.60
N PHE A 641 2.53 -58.29 29.55
CA PHE A 641 1.48 -57.27 29.65
C PHE A 641 0.14 -57.91 30.05
N GLY A 642 -0.80 -57.09 30.54
CA GLY A 642 -2.15 -57.51 30.91
C GLY A 642 -3.02 -57.83 29.69
N PRO A 643 -4.16 -58.54 29.86
CA PRO A 643 -5.00 -58.99 28.75
C PRO A 643 -5.84 -57.87 28.12
N GLU A 644 -5.93 -56.71 28.79
CA GLU A 644 -6.67 -55.53 28.33
C GLU A 644 -5.80 -54.57 27.52
N ASP A 645 -4.47 -54.76 27.54
CA ASP A 645 -3.47 -53.98 26.82
C ASP A 645 -2.86 -54.76 25.66
N GLY A 646 -1.97 -54.12 24.91
CA GLY A 646 -1.27 -54.75 23.79
C GLY A 646 0.23 -54.49 23.79
N ILE A 647 0.94 -55.32 23.04
CA ILE A 647 2.34 -55.12 22.68
C ILE A 647 2.42 -54.72 21.20
N LEU A 648 3.27 -53.73 20.91
CA LEU A 648 3.59 -53.37 19.52
C LEU A 648 4.54 -54.43 18.94
N ALA A 649 4.18 -54.97 17.79
CA ALA A 649 4.95 -55.98 17.09
C ALA A 649 5.19 -55.59 15.62
N ILE A 650 6.25 -56.13 15.02
CA ILE A 650 6.41 -56.19 13.56
C ILE A 650 6.35 -57.65 13.12
N ASP A 651 5.38 -57.99 12.28
CA ASP A 651 5.14 -59.37 11.81
C ASP A 651 6.09 -59.65 10.63
N LEU A 652 7.03 -60.58 10.85
CA LEU A 652 8.05 -60.98 9.88
C LEU A 652 7.67 -62.30 9.19
N ALA A 653 8.44 -62.68 8.16
CA ALA A 653 8.37 -64.04 7.64
C ALA A 653 9.14 -65.00 8.58
N ALA A 654 8.78 -66.29 8.57
CA ALA A 654 9.41 -67.35 9.36
C ALA A 654 10.96 -67.48 9.27
N ASN A 655 11.60 -66.80 8.31
CA ASN A 655 13.06 -66.74 8.18
C ASN A 655 13.67 -65.42 8.69
N GLY A 656 12.89 -64.57 9.36
CA GLY A 656 13.25 -63.25 9.86
C GLY A 656 13.37 -62.14 8.80
N ALA A 657 12.99 -62.42 7.55
CA ALA A 657 12.95 -61.40 6.50
C ALA A 657 11.63 -60.60 6.52
N SER A 658 11.61 -59.46 5.82
CA SER A 658 10.37 -58.71 5.60
C SER A 658 9.33 -59.55 4.85
N GLY A 659 8.07 -59.42 5.25
CA GLY A 659 6.97 -60.34 4.94
C GLY A 659 6.21 -60.65 6.23
N SER A 660 5.02 -61.24 6.16
CA SER A 660 4.21 -61.60 7.33
C SER A 660 3.86 -63.08 7.24
N ASP A 661 4.03 -63.82 8.33
CA ASP A 661 3.55 -65.20 8.46
C ASP A 661 2.39 -65.33 9.46
N GLY A 662 2.05 -64.24 10.15
CA GLY A 662 0.91 -64.15 11.05
C GLY A 662 1.16 -64.74 12.43
N LEU A 663 2.42 -65.03 12.76
CA LEU A 663 2.87 -65.47 14.09
C LEU A 663 3.89 -64.46 14.61
N ILE A 664 3.73 -64.05 15.87
CA ILE A 664 4.78 -63.31 16.58
C ILE A 664 5.49 -64.33 17.46
N ASP A 665 6.66 -64.78 17.02
CA ASP A 665 7.43 -65.86 17.65
C ASP A 665 8.95 -65.64 17.65
N GLN A 666 9.44 -64.54 17.07
CA GLN A 666 10.85 -64.19 17.01
C GLN A 666 11.16 -62.96 17.86
N GLU A 667 12.32 -62.95 18.53
CA GLU A 667 12.80 -61.81 19.34
C GLU A 667 12.67 -60.46 18.61
N ARG A 668 13.14 -60.40 17.35
CA ARG A 668 13.19 -59.17 16.55
C ARG A 668 11.80 -58.60 16.24
N GLU A 669 10.74 -59.36 16.42
CA GLU A 669 9.38 -58.89 16.18
C GLU A 669 8.86 -58.01 17.31
N LEU A 670 9.45 -58.13 18.50
CA LEU A 670 9.07 -57.39 19.71
C LEU A 670 10.19 -56.51 20.28
N ALA A 671 11.46 -56.78 19.94
CA ALA A 671 12.64 -56.06 20.42
C ALA A 671 13.23 -55.14 19.34
N PHE A 672 12.66 -53.94 19.19
CA PHE A 672 13.03 -52.96 18.17
C PHE A 672 14.46 -52.39 18.32
N ALA A 673 15.01 -52.32 19.53
CA ALA A 673 16.39 -51.91 19.78
C ALA A 673 17.40 -52.86 19.11
N SER A 674 17.06 -54.14 18.96
CA SER A 674 17.89 -55.14 18.29
C SER A 674 18.04 -54.90 16.77
N TRP A 675 17.24 -54.00 16.18
CA TRP A 675 17.35 -53.63 14.76
C TRP A 675 18.42 -52.58 14.47
N ALA A 676 18.87 -51.81 15.47
CA ALA A 676 19.85 -50.76 15.26
C ALA A 676 21.28 -51.34 15.09
N GLU A 677 21.93 -50.98 13.99
CA GLU A 677 23.33 -51.38 13.74
C GLU A 677 24.30 -50.60 14.64
N GLY A 678 25.31 -51.28 15.21
CA GLY A 678 26.43 -50.65 15.92
C GLY A 678 26.42 -50.77 17.45
N GLY A 679 25.32 -51.24 18.06
CA GLY A 679 25.18 -51.39 19.51
C GLY A 679 25.13 -50.05 20.27
N GLY A 680 24.35 -49.99 21.34
CA GLY A 680 24.23 -48.78 22.18
C GLY A 680 22.91 -48.01 22.07
N VAL A 681 21.88 -48.60 21.46
CA VAL A 681 20.49 -48.14 21.61
C VAL A 681 19.96 -48.64 22.96
N ALA A 682 19.43 -47.73 23.77
CA ALA A 682 19.07 -48.04 25.15
C ALA A 682 17.61 -48.51 25.32
N SER A 683 16.75 -48.30 24.32
CA SER A 683 15.33 -48.68 24.37
C SER A 683 14.71 -48.95 23.00
N ASP A 684 13.59 -49.67 22.97
CA ASP A 684 12.89 -49.96 21.71
C ASP A 684 12.24 -48.74 21.09
N MET A 685 11.81 -47.77 21.88
CA MET A 685 11.26 -46.52 21.34
C MET A 685 12.33 -45.76 20.54
N GLU A 686 13.58 -45.78 21.01
CA GLU A 686 14.71 -45.27 20.25
C GLU A 686 15.02 -46.14 19.02
N GLY A 687 14.90 -47.47 19.12
CA GLY A 687 15.00 -48.40 17.99
C GLY A 687 13.98 -48.11 16.88
N LEU A 688 12.72 -47.90 17.24
CA LEU A 688 11.65 -47.48 16.33
C LEU A 688 12.00 -46.17 15.62
N ARG A 689 12.43 -45.15 16.37
CA ARG A 689 12.80 -43.85 15.81
C ARG A 689 14.02 -43.89 14.89
N LEU A 690 14.98 -44.77 15.16
CA LEU A 690 16.21 -44.86 14.36
C LEU A 690 16.06 -45.71 13.10
N VAL A 691 15.22 -46.75 13.15
CA VAL A 691 15.12 -47.75 12.08
C VAL A 691 13.83 -47.62 11.27
N PHE A 692 12.71 -47.29 11.91
CA PHE A 692 11.37 -47.41 11.32
C PHE A 692 10.69 -46.07 11.02
N ASP A 693 11.07 -44.99 11.71
CA ASP A 693 10.70 -43.60 11.35
C ASP A 693 11.55 -43.13 10.15
N THR A 694 11.00 -43.37 8.95
CA THR A 694 11.69 -43.14 7.68
C THR A 694 11.67 -41.69 7.24
N ASN A 695 10.70 -40.89 7.70
CA ASN A 695 10.57 -39.48 7.37
C ASN A 695 11.21 -38.54 8.42
N ARG A 696 11.63 -39.08 9.57
CA ARG A 696 12.28 -38.43 10.72
C ARG A 696 11.45 -37.36 11.39
N ASP A 697 10.13 -37.56 11.46
CA ASP A 697 9.22 -36.65 12.15
C ASP A 697 9.01 -37.00 13.64
N ASN A 698 9.66 -38.07 14.11
CA ASN A 698 9.55 -38.66 15.45
C ASN A 698 8.19 -39.31 15.74
N ALA A 699 7.50 -39.75 14.69
CA ALA A 699 6.32 -40.57 14.79
C ALA A 699 6.49 -41.88 14.00
N LEU A 700 5.79 -42.92 14.45
CA LEU A 700 5.52 -44.10 13.64
C LEU A 700 4.10 -43.98 13.11
N ASP A 701 3.94 -43.78 11.80
CA ASP A 701 2.64 -43.62 11.15
C ASP A 701 2.59 -44.18 9.71
N ALA A 702 1.46 -44.00 9.03
CA ALA A 702 1.24 -44.52 7.68
C ALA A 702 2.16 -43.91 6.59
N GLN A 703 2.94 -42.89 6.91
CA GLN A 703 3.96 -42.31 6.04
C GLN A 703 5.28 -43.09 6.11
N ASP A 704 5.42 -44.02 7.05
CA ASP A 704 6.60 -44.86 7.19
C ASP A 704 6.59 -46.09 6.30
N ALA A 705 7.75 -46.39 5.71
CA ALA A 705 7.89 -47.40 4.66
C ALA A 705 7.42 -48.81 5.07
N ARG A 706 7.54 -49.16 6.36
CA ARG A 706 7.17 -50.47 6.91
C ARG A 706 5.94 -50.45 7.80
N TRP A 707 5.16 -49.37 7.82
CA TRP A 707 3.94 -49.24 8.65
C TRP A 707 2.99 -50.45 8.54
N ASN A 708 2.80 -50.98 7.33
CA ASN A 708 1.87 -52.09 7.08
C ASN A 708 2.35 -53.45 7.64
N GLU A 709 3.59 -53.55 8.09
CA GLU A 709 4.15 -54.75 8.73
C GLU A 709 3.90 -54.73 10.26
N PHE A 710 3.58 -53.57 10.84
CA PHE A 710 3.29 -53.47 12.26
C PHE A 710 1.94 -54.07 12.63
N ARG A 711 1.88 -54.64 13.82
CA ARG A 711 0.72 -55.26 14.44
C ARG A 711 0.61 -54.82 15.90
N VAL A 712 -0.60 -54.93 16.42
CA VAL A 712 -0.88 -54.91 17.85
C VAL A 712 -1.23 -56.34 18.25
N TRP A 713 -0.46 -56.91 19.15
CA TRP A 713 -0.77 -58.22 19.73
C TRP A 713 -1.40 -58.03 21.12
N GLN A 714 -2.64 -58.49 21.25
CA GLN A 714 -3.38 -58.52 22.50
C GLN A 714 -3.58 -59.97 22.93
N ASP A 715 -2.71 -60.45 23.82
CA ASP A 715 -2.72 -61.83 24.33
C ASP A 715 -3.79 -61.98 25.43
N HIS A 716 -4.99 -62.39 25.03
CA HIS A 716 -6.14 -62.46 25.92
C HIS A 716 -6.02 -63.60 26.94
N ASN A 717 -5.38 -64.71 26.55
CA ASN A 717 -5.26 -65.88 27.41
C ASN A 717 -3.94 -65.90 28.21
N GLN A 718 -3.04 -64.94 27.93
CA GLN A 718 -1.76 -64.68 28.60
C GLN A 718 -0.81 -65.87 28.55
N ASN A 719 -0.76 -66.58 27.42
CA ASN A 719 0.09 -67.74 27.22
C ASN A 719 1.40 -67.41 26.49
N GLY A 720 1.55 -66.22 25.90
CA GLY A 720 2.70 -65.79 25.10
C GLY A 720 2.81 -66.46 23.72
N VAL A 721 1.71 -66.95 23.16
CA VAL A 721 1.57 -67.53 21.80
C VAL A 721 0.58 -66.68 21.02
N THR A 722 0.87 -66.37 19.76
CA THR A 722 -0.11 -65.70 18.91
C THR A 722 -1.26 -66.66 18.56
N ASP A 723 -2.42 -66.50 19.21
CA ASP A 723 -3.63 -67.27 18.90
C ASP A 723 -4.53 -66.54 17.88
N THR A 724 -5.45 -67.29 17.26
CA THR A 724 -6.40 -66.72 16.28
C THR A 724 -7.27 -65.65 16.95
N GLY A 725 -7.19 -64.42 16.43
CA GLY A 725 -7.97 -63.28 16.92
C GLY A 725 -7.22 -62.36 17.89
N GLU A 726 -5.97 -62.66 18.23
CA GLU A 726 -5.15 -61.83 19.14
C GLU A 726 -4.27 -60.82 18.42
N LEU A 727 -4.07 -60.97 17.11
CA LEU A 727 -3.21 -60.11 16.30
C LEU A 727 -4.07 -59.20 15.41
N MET A 728 -3.84 -57.88 15.52
CA MET A 728 -4.53 -56.86 14.75
C MET A 728 -3.54 -56.01 13.96
N THR A 729 -3.92 -55.51 12.79
CA THR A 729 -3.19 -54.41 12.15
C THR A 729 -3.31 -53.12 12.97
N MET A 730 -2.37 -52.19 12.81
CA MET A 730 -2.43 -50.87 13.49
C MET A 730 -3.77 -50.16 13.24
N SER A 731 -4.30 -50.27 12.03
CA SER A 731 -5.59 -49.67 11.66
C SER A 731 -6.80 -50.41 12.25
N GLU A 732 -6.76 -51.73 12.39
CA GLU A 732 -7.83 -52.50 13.07
C GLU A 732 -7.86 -52.19 14.58
N ALA A 733 -6.70 -51.96 15.19
CA ALA A 733 -6.59 -51.47 16.57
C ALA A 733 -6.99 -49.98 16.71
N GLY A 734 -7.29 -49.29 15.60
CA GLY A 734 -7.68 -47.87 15.60
C GLY A 734 -6.52 -46.90 15.87
N ILE A 735 -5.27 -47.35 15.76
CA ILE A 735 -4.08 -46.52 15.99
C ILE A 735 -3.72 -45.78 14.69
N ARG A 736 -3.61 -44.45 14.78
CA ARG A 736 -3.22 -43.60 13.66
C ARG A 736 -1.73 -43.27 13.67
N LEU A 737 -1.16 -43.07 14.85
CA LEU A 737 0.21 -42.61 15.03
C LEU A 737 0.70 -42.97 16.45
N VAL A 738 1.95 -43.42 16.57
CA VAL A 738 2.65 -43.56 17.85
C VAL A 738 3.75 -42.50 17.93
N ASN A 739 3.77 -41.70 19.01
CA ASN A 739 4.82 -40.73 19.25
C ASN A 739 6.08 -41.44 19.78
N LEU A 740 7.22 -41.23 19.12
CA LEU A 740 8.47 -41.92 19.40
C LEU A 740 9.41 -41.16 20.35
N LEU A 741 8.91 -40.11 21.00
CA LEU A 741 9.62 -39.35 22.03
C LEU A 741 9.02 -39.64 23.41
N PRO A 742 9.59 -40.59 24.18
CA PRO A 742 9.13 -40.85 25.54
C PRO A 742 9.65 -39.80 26.53
N SER A 743 8.85 -39.48 27.54
CA SER A 743 9.24 -38.76 28.75
C SER A 743 9.60 -39.77 29.85
N THR A 744 10.48 -39.40 30.77
CA THR A 744 10.72 -40.19 31.99
C THR A 744 9.55 -40.10 32.99
N ASP A 745 8.54 -39.29 32.70
CA ASP A 745 7.29 -39.27 33.46
C ASP A 745 6.61 -40.66 33.38
N GLY A 746 6.11 -41.15 34.51
CA GLY A 746 5.52 -42.49 34.59
C GLY A 746 6.53 -43.65 34.67
N ALA A 747 7.85 -43.37 34.67
CA ALA A 747 8.86 -44.40 34.84
C ALA A 747 8.70 -45.13 36.18
N LYS A 748 8.74 -46.46 36.14
CA LYS A 748 8.44 -47.32 37.28
C LYS A 748 9.25 -48.62 37.20
N ALA A 749 10.00 -48.92 38.25
CA ALA A 749 10.64 -50.22 38.40
C ALA A 749 9.75 -51.17 39.20
N PHE A 750 9.74 -52.44 38.81
CA PHE A 750 9.00 -53.51 39.47
C PHE A 750 9.96 -54.45 40.19
N ASP A 751 9.48 -55.10 41.25
CA ASP A 751 10.30 -55.98 42.07
C ASP A 751 10.94 -57.11 41.25
N ASP A 752 10.29 -57.52 40.14
CA ASP A 752 10.71 -58.57 39.20
C ASP A 752 11.85 -58.24 38.26
N GLY A 753 12.34 -57.00 38.30
CA GLY A 753 13.36 -56.52 37.37
C GLY A 753 12.76 -55.94 36.09
N SER A 754 11.44 -56.03 35.91
CA SER A 754 10.75 -55.31 34.83
C SER A 754 10.74 -53.81 35.14
N VAL A 755 10.78 -52.97 34.11
CA VAL A 755 10.83 -51.51 34.25
C VAL A 755 10.00 -50.86 33.13
N ILE A 756 9.19 -49.86 33.47
CA ILE A 756 8.75 -48.84 32.51
C ILE A 756 9.82 -47.75 32.54
N THR A 757 10.58 -47.60 31.46
CA THR A 757 11.71 -46.66 31.36
C THR A 757 11.25 -45.24 31.02
N GLY A 758 10.11 -45.12 30.35
CA GLY A 758 9.42 -43.87 30.06
C GLY A 758 8.05 -44.10 29.44
N THR A 759 7.27 -43.02 29.30
CA THR A 759 5.96 -43.06 28.66
C THR A 759 5.85 -42.04 27.53
N SER A 760 5.06 -42.38 26.52
CA SER A 760 4.68 -41.49 25.43
C SER A 760 3.17 -41.64 25.16
N SER A 761 2.73 -41.26 23.96
CA SER A 761 1.33 -41.31 23.57
C SER A 761 1.15 -41.86 22.17
N MET A 762 0.04 -42.54 21.95
CA MET A 762 -0.49 -42.84 20.63
C MET A 762 -1.73 -42.01 20.37
N THR A 763 -1.95 -41.64 19.12
CA THR A 763 -3.20 -41.02 18.69
C THR A 763 -4.05 -42.04 17.95
N MET A 764 -5.30 -42.17 18.37
CA MET A 764 -6.28 -43.03 17.75
C MET A 764 -6.88 -42.37 16.50
N THR A 765 -7.56 -43.14 15.66
CA THR A 765 -8.24 -42.66 14.45
C THR A 765 -9.40 -41.71 14.74
N ASP A 766 -9.98 -41.77 15.94
CA ASP A 766 -11.03 -40.85 16.41
C ASP A 766 -10.48 -39.52 16.98
N GLY A 767 -9.15 -39.38 17.06
CA GLY A 767 -8.47 -38.20 17.56
C GLY A 767 -8.17 -38.21 19.07
N THR A 768 -8.62 -39.23 19.81
CA THR A 768 -8.23 -39.41 21.22
C THR A 768 -6.77 -39.85 21.34
N THR A 769 -6.15 -39.58 22.49
CA THR A 769 -4.79 -40.00 22.80
C THR A 769 -4.81 -41.06 23.90
N ARG A 770 -3.90 -42.04 23.83
CA ARG A 770 -3.74 -43.11 24.82
C ARG A 770 -2.27 -43.31 25.19
N LEU A 771 -2.03 -43.96 26.32
CA LEU A 771 -0.71 -44.18 26.87
C LEU A 771 0.10 -45.20 26.05
N VAL A 772 1.39 -44.94 25.90
CA VAL A 772 2.37 -45.88 25.35
C VAL A 772 3.53 -45.97 26.34
N ALA A 773 3.97 -47.17 26.67
CA ALA A 773 5.10 -47.37 27.57
C ALA A 773 6.30 -47.95 26.85
N ASP A 774 7.45 -47.30 27.04
CA ASP A 774 8.77 -47.85 26.74
C ASP A 774 9.18 -48.71 27.95
N THR A 775 9.43 -50.00 27.75
CA THR A 775 9.56 -50.94 28.85
C THR A 775 10.82 -51.80 28.78
N THR A 776 11.04 -52.59 29.81
CA THR A 776 11.97 -53.70 29.89
C THR A 776 11.24 -54.80 30.64
N LEU A 777 10.93 -55.92 29.98
CA LEU A 777 10.29 -57.06 30.61
C LEU A 777 11.33 -58.07 31.07
N ALA A 778 11.16 -58.53 32.31
CA ALA A 778 12.02 -59.52 32.92
C ALA A 778 11.71 -60.93 32.37
N PHE A 779 12.71 -61.62 31.82
CA PHE A 779 12.57 -63.02 31.38
C PHE A 779 13.71 -63.90 31.89
N ARG A 780 13.46 -65.19 32.07
CA ARG A 780 14.50 -66.15 32.43
C ARG A 780 14.86 -67.03 31.22
N PRO A 781 16.09 -66.93 30.69
CA PRO A 781 16.60 -67.83 29.66
C PRO A 781 16.35 -69.30 30.01
N SER A 782 15.82 -70.05 29.06
CA SER A 782 15.43 -71.46 29.23
C SER A 782 16.63 -72.34 29.60
N SER A 783 17.83 -71.97 29.13
CA SER A 783 19.12 -72.57 29.49
C SER A 783 19.44 -72.52 31.00
N LEU A 784 18.83 -71.59 31.74
CA LEU A 784 18.98 -71.43 33.18
C LEU A 784 17.89 -72.18 33.99
N ASN A 785 16.96 -72.88 33.33
CA ASN A 785 15.93 -73.70 33.99
C ASN A 785 16.44 -75.07 34.50
N GLN A 786 17.76 -75.28 34.64
CA GLN A 786 18.25 -76.50 35.28
C GLN A 786 17.81 -76.56 36.76
N VAL A 787 17.20 -77.70 37.08
CA VAL A 787 16.47 -78.05 38.28
C VAL A 787 17.29 -77.88 39.56
N ALA A 788 16.57 -77.56 40.65
CA ALA A 788 16.91 -77.63 42.06
C ALA A 788 17.99 -78.66 42.48
#